data_AF-A0A5A7UXV2-F1
#
_entry.id   AF-A0A5A7UXV2-F1
#
_cell.length_a   1.000
_cell.length_b   1.000
_cell.length_c   1.000
_cell.angle_alpha   90.00
_cell.angle_beta   90.00
_cell.angle_gamma   90.00
#
_symmetry.space_group_name_H-M   'P 1'
#
loop_
_entity.id
_entity.type
_entity.pdbx_description
1 polymer ?
#
loop_
_entity_poly.entity_id
_entity_poly.type
_entity_poly.pdbx_seq_one_letter_code
_entity_poly.pdbx_strand_id
1 'polypeptide(L)'
;MMDTRTKRLLFCLALIHVIQAQDQSGFISLDCGLPANSSYTTNLTYISDAAYINSGETENIELNKNSYEQQLWTLRTFPNGTRNCYNISDITDGTKYLIRASFLYGNYDGMRSLPIFDLYFGDSLWATVNITAEEYTFNYEIIHIPSTNKVQICLINKETGTPFISALEFRPLPDYIYPIGSGSLLLAFRHDIGSTSDISYRFPYDVFDRIWLPVNNDKYFDRLSTSLTVDVNQSENQPPAIVMETTIVPKEASSPFSLIWETNDENIQYYAYLYFAELVKLKRNQFRGFSISHNGNYWKGPIIPDYLNTSSIYNIKPLDPGKQHELTLTRIENSTLPPIFNAAEIYSNIEILELESDQGDVDAIKKIKSTYKVINDWEGDPCIPRAYPWSGIGCSNESSPRIISLNLSSSNLTGLISTDILDLTALQILDLSNNDLTGKVPDLSKLSKLEVLNLENNNLSCPIPPELIRRFNDSLLSLSVKCNNEMEKKEKNKVVIPVVASIGGLFIIAIIAGIIFWIARSKRKQEGNDAVEVHRPETKTNVGDGSLETRRRQFTYSEVVRVTNNFVRILGRGSFGAVYHGMMDDIQVAAKMLAPNLTKLEGYLCEGTHLGLIFEYMANGSLAQHLYEISSSVLSWEDRLRIAMDAAQGVSLFLHDGCKPPIIHGNVKPANILLTENFQAKLSDFGVFKSYPTNDNASYVDPEYKTSNRLSPKSDVYSFGLTLLEIVCCKPVISESEGQDSIHIIKWVGHMVAQGDFRNIADKRLKGEYNITSVRKAVEVAMACVSVNSVRRPTMNKVVAELKSCLAIELSRTPENQAPHSIESTEMTSIYMVLPPQTGPMAR
;
A
#
# COMPACT_ATOMS: atom_id res chain seq x y z
N MET A 1 -19.43 -17.99 68.03
CA MET A 1 -19.33 -16.55 67.72
C MET A 1 -17.88 -16.30 67.33
N MET A 2 -17.56 -16.30 66.02
CA MET A 2 -16.18 -16.14 65.55
C MET A 2 -15.71 -14.69 65.73
N ASP A 3 -14.50 -14.53 66.25
CA ASP A 3 -13.86 -13.25 66.53
C ASP A 3 -13.66 -12.42 65.24
N THR A 4 -13.84 -11.12 65.39
CA THR A 4 -13.71 -10.06 64.39
C THR A 4 -12.36 -10.06 63.68
N ARG A 5 -11.29 -10.53 64.34
CA ARG A 5 -9.98 -10.73 63.72
C ARG A 5 -9.96 -11.93 62.77
N THR A 6 -10.64 -13.03 63.12
CA THR A 6 -10.76 -14.22 62.26
C THR A 6 -11.65 -13.94 61.04
N LYS A 7 -12.70 -13.11 61.18
CA LYS A 7 -13.51 -12.64 60.04
C LYS A 7 -12.72 -11.75 59.08
N ARG A 8 -11.86 -10.84 59.59
CA ARG A 8 -10.97 -10.04 58.75
C ARG A 8 -9.89 -10.88 58.07
N LEU A 9 -9.35 -11.89 58.75
CA LEU A 9 -8.35 -12.79 58.15
C LEU A 9 -8.97 -13.69 57.06
N LEU A 10 -10.19 -14.20 57.25
CA LEU A 10 -10.94 -14.95 56.23
C LEU A 10 -11.36 -14.07 55.04
N PHE A 11 -11.69 -12.79 55.27
CA PHE A 11 -11.99 -11.84 54.19
C PHE A 11 -10.73 -11.44 53.42
N CYS A 12 -9.59 -11.25 54.09
CA CYS A 12 -8.30 -11.04 53.44
C CYS A 12 -7.81 -12.29 52.71
N LEU A 13 -8.04 -13.50 53.25
CA LEU A 13 -7.73 -14.76 52.55
C LEU A 13 -8.65 -14.98 51.34
N ALA A 14 -9.93 -14.61 51.41
CA ALA A 14 -10.83 -14.63 50.26
C ALA A 14 -10.43 -13.61 49.19
N LEU A 15 -9.96 -12.41 49.56
CA LEU A 15 -9.41 -11.42 48.63
C LEU A 15 -8.06 -11.86 48.02
N ILE A 16 -7.23 -12.61 48.76
CA ILE A 16 -5.99 -13.19 48.22
C ILE A 16 -6.28 -14.40 47.32
N HIS A 17 -7.37 -15.14 47.55
CA HIS A 17 -7.82 -16.27 46.71
C HIS A 17 -8.68 -15.85 45.49
N VAL A 18 -9.01 -14.57 45.33
CA VAL A 18 -9.61 -14.04 44.07
C VAL A 18 -8.52 -13.48 43.15
N ILE A 19 -7.31 -13.22 43.66
CA ILE A 19 -6.15 -12.77 42.86
C ILE A 19 -5.30 -13.98 42.39
N GLN A 20 -5.50 -15.17 42.94
CA GLN A 20 -4.85 -16.40 42.47
C GLN A 20 -5.84 -17.32 41.77
N ALA A 21 -5.61 -17.48 40.46
CA ALA A 21 -6.32 -18.32 39.47
C ALA A 21 -7.58 -17.70 38.83
N GLN A 22 -7.44 -16.55 38.16
CA GLN A 22 -8.20 -16.36 36.91
C GLN A 22 -7.60 -17.30 35.87
N ASP A 23 -8.44 -18.17 35.30
CA ASP A 23 -8.02 -19.25 34.39
C ASP A 23 -7.47 -18.66 33.08
N GLN A 24 -6.14 -18.70 32.90
CA GLN A 24 -5.46 -18.34 31.64
C GLN A 24 -5.52 -19.49 30.62
N SER A 25 -6.33 -20.53 30.86
CA SER A 25 -6.48 -21.65 29.95
C SER A 25 -6.85 -21.17 28.55
N GLY A 26 -6.06 -21.58 27.57
CA GLY A 26 -6.25 -21.24 26.16
C GLY A 26 -5.71 -19.87 25.73
N PHE A 27 -5.10 -19.07 26.62
CA PHE A 27 -4.44 -17.83 26.20
C PHE A 27 -3.15 -18.15 25.43
N ILE A 28 -2.99 -17.54 24.26
CA ILE A 28 -1.73 -17.55 23.50
C ILE A 28 -1.17 -16.13 23.52
N SER A 29 0.03 -15.94 24.04
CA SER A 29 0.67 -14.63 24.13
C SER A 29 2.11 -14.73 23.62
N LEU A 30 2.33 -14.22 22.42
CA LEU A 30 3.63 -14.21 21.78
C LEU A 30 4.27 -12.83 21.94
N ASP A 31 5.46 -12.81 22.53
CA ASP A 31 6.36 -11.65 22.47
C ASP A 31 7.26 -11.81 21.24
N CYS A 32 7.07 -10.93 20.26
CA CYS A 32 7.72 -11.02 18.98
C CYS A 32 9.15 -10.50 19.06
N GLY A 33 10.12 -11.36 18.71
CA GLY A 33 11.53 -11.05 18.82
C GLY A 33 12.18 -11.54 20.12
N LEU A 34 11.40 -12.03 21.10
CA LEU A 34 11.95 -12.67 22.28
C LEU A 34 12.82 -13.90 21.88
N PRO A 35 13.99 -14.15 22.51
CA PRO A 35 14.87 -15.25 22.13
C PRO A 35 14.19 -16.62 22.22
N ALA A 36 14.51 -17.52 21.28
CA ALA A 36 13.91 -18.86 21.22
C ALA A 36 13.99 -19.62 22.55
N ASN A 37 12.92 -20.34 22.89
CA ASN A 37 12.74 -21.06 24.17
C ASN A 37 12.73 -20.17 25.42
N SER A 38 12.56 -18.85 25.28
CA SER A 38 12.40 -17.94 26.40
C SER A 38 10.92 -17.67 26.69
N SER A 39 10.63 -17.41 27.96
CA SER A 39 9.33 -16.98 28.43
C SER A 39 9.48 -16.13 29.69
N TYR A 40 8.47 -15.33 29.99
CA TYR A 40 8.38 -14.60 31.24
C TYR A 40 6.91 -14.43 31.64
N THR A 41 6.69 -14.16 32.92
CA THR A 41 5.35 -13.94 33.47
C THR A 41 5.33 -12.58 34.16
N THR A 42 4.45 -11.70 33.68
CA THR A 42 4.03 -10.48 34.40
C THR A 42 2.70 -10.78 35.09
N ASN A 43 1.61 -10.16 34.65
CA ASN A 43 0.26 -10.65 34.92
C ASN A 43 -0.13 -11.76 33.94
N LEU A 44 0.43 -11.73 32.72
CA LEU A 44 0.27 -12.75 31.68
C LEU A 44 1.60 -13.44 31.42
N THR A 45 1.53 -14.70 30.99
CA THR A 45 2.73 -15.45 30.55
C THR A 45 2.92 -15.25 29.06
N TYR A 46 4.05 -14.67 28.67
CA TYR A 46 4.47 -14.53 27.27
C TYR A 46 5.55 -15.55 26.93
N ILE A 47 5.48 -16.08 25.72
CA ILE A 47 6.48 -16.99 25.16
C ILE A 47 7.08 -16.38 23.88
N SER A 48 8.26 -16.86 23.51
CA SER A 48 8.91 -16.48 22.26
C SER A 48 8.09 -16.90 21.05
N ASP A 49 8.04 -16.01 20.06
CA ASP A 49 7.40 -16.23 18.77
C ASP A 49 8.19 -17.14 17.81
N ALA A 50 9.43 -17.50 18.16
CA ALA A 50 10.35 -18.24 17.28
C ALA A 50 9.87 -19.63 16.85
N ALA A 51 8.90 -20.22 17.54
CA ALA A 51 8.28 -21.49 17.12
C ALA A 51 7.23 -21.32 16.00
N TYR A 52 6.77 -20.10 15.77
CA TYR A 52 5.64 -19.78 14.88
C TYR A 52 6.06 -19.07 13.59
N ILE A 53 7.33 -18.68 13.48
CA ILE A 53 7.90 -18.00 12.31
C ILE A 53 9.40 -18.31 12.17
N ASN A 54 9.87 -18.54 10.94
CA ASN A 54 11.28 -18.86 10.67
C ASN A 54 12.10 -17.69 10.11
N SER A 55 11.45 -16.57 9.76
CA SER A 55 12.08 -15.39 9.17
C SER A 55 12.09 -14.20 10.14
N GLY A 56 12.75 -13.12 9.72
CA GLY A 56 12.81 -11.86 10.44
C GLY A 56 13.95 -11.75 11.45
N GLU A 57 14.23 -10.52 11.85
CA GLU A 57 15.33 -10.14 12.74
C GLU A 57 14.74 -9.60 14.05
N THR A 58 15.41 -9.86 15.18
CA THR A 58 14.99 -9.34 16.49
C THR A 58 15.60 -7.97 16.72
N GLU A 59 14.80 -7.01 17.15
CA GLU A 59 15.26 -5.69 17.59
C GLU A 59 14.74 -5.37 18.99
N ASN A 60 15.46 -4.47 19.69
CA ASN A 60 15.09 -3.97 21.01
C ASN A 60 14.78 -2.48 20.94
N ILE A 61 13.75 -2.06 21.64
CA ILE A 61 13.36 -0.66 21.71
C ILE A 61 14.08 0.04 22.87
N GLU A 62 14.83 1.10 22.56
CA GLU A 62 15.53 1.95 23.54
C GLU A 62 14.62 3.06 24.11
N LEU A 63 13.41 2.70 24.55
CA LEU A 63 12.48 3.62 25.23
C LEU A 63 12.52 3.43 26.75
N ASN A 64 11.92 4.37 27.48
CA ASN A 64 11.70 4.21 28.92
C ASN A 64 10.79 3.00 29.17
N LYS A 65 11.41 1.87 29.54
CA LYS A 65 10.75 0.60 29.81
C LYS A 65 9.67 0.66 30.90
N ASN A 66 9.67 1.69 31.74
CA ASN A 66 8.61 1.89 32.74
C ASN A 66 7.31 2.45 32.16
N SER A 67 7.33 2.95 30.91
CA SER A 67 6.17 3.55 30.26
C SER A 67 5.35 2.57 29.41
N TYR A 68 5.87 1.37 29.15
CA TYR A 68 5.28 0.39 28.25
C TYR A 68 5.36 -1.02 28.83
N GLU A 69 4.38 -1.86 28.50
CA GLU A 69 4.39 -3.25 28.90
C GLU A 69 5.57 -4.02 28.29
N GLN A 70 6.04 -5.05 29.00
CA GLN A 70 7.27 -5.76 28.66
C GLN A 70 7.26 -6.38 27.25
N GLN A 71 6.11 -6.87 26.78
CA GLN A 71 5.95 -7.46 25.45
C GLN A 71 6.09 -6.45 24.30
N LEU A 72 6.27 -5.16 24.61
CA LEU A 72 6.52 -4.10 23.63
C LEU A 72 7.99 -3.68 23.63
N TRP A 73 8.84 -4.23 24.50
CA TRP A 73 10.26 -3.84 24.57
C TRP A 73 11.10 -4.47 23.46
N THR A 74 10.62 -5.59 22.92
CA THR A 74 11.20 -6.30 21.78
C THR A 74 10.22 -6.27 20.61
N LEU A 75 10.78 -6.39 19.41
CA LEU A 75 9.99 -6.57 18.20
C LEU A 75 10.73 -7.47 17.21
N ARG A 76 9.97 -8.12 16.33
CA ARG A 76 10.52 -8.81 15.15
C ARG A 76 10.30 -7.95 13.91
N THR A 77 11.35 -7.73 13.14
CA THR A 77 11.36 -6.97 11.88
C THR A 77 11.49 -7.88 10.68
N PHE A 78 11.02 -7.42 9.53
CA PHE A 78 11.07 -8.17 8.28
C PHE A 78 11.65 -7.32 7.14
N PRO A 79 12.96 -7.05 7.14
CA PRO A 79 13.60 -6.20 6.12
C PRO A 79 13.63 -6.86 4.73
N ASN A 80 13.59 -8.20 4.68
CA ASN A 80 13.70 -8.98 3.47
C ASN A 80 12.36 -9.65 3.12
N GLY A 81 12.08 -9.75 1.82
CA GLY A 81 10.89 -10.40 1.29
C GLY A 81 9.66 -9.48 1.25
N THR A 82 8.71 -9.83 0.39
CA THR A 82 7.44 -9.09 0.26
C THR A 82 6.43 -9.50 1.33
N ARG A 83 6.56 -10.71 1.87
CA ARG A 83 5.55 -11.34 2.73
C ARG A 83 6.23 -12.17 3.82
N ASN A 84 5.71 -12.05 5.05
CA ASN A 84 6.17 -12.81 6.21
C ASN A 84 4.98 -13.24 7.05
N CYS A 85 4.87 -14.53 7.37
CA CYS A 85 3.65 -15.07 7.98
C CYS A 85 3.93 -15.88 9.24
N TYR A 86 3.16 -15.60 10.28
CA TYR A 86 3.02 -16.46 11.45
C TYR A 86 2.06 -17.59 11.12
N ASN A 87 2.43 -18.80 11.55
CA ASN A 87 1.58 -19.98 11.44
C ASN A 87 1.24 -20.48 12.85
N ILE A 88 0.04 -20.15 13.33
CA ILE A 88 -0.42 -20.50 14.68
C ILE A 88 -1.23 -21.78 14.57
N SER A 89 -0.79 -22.85 15.25
CA SER A 89 -1.43 -24.18 15.16
C SER A 89 -2.00 -24.71 16.47
N ASP A 90 -1.99 -23.88 17.52
CA ASP A 90 -2.48 -24.20 18.86
C ASP A 90 -3.88 -23.64 19.13
N ILE A 91 -4.68 -23.46 18.07
CA ILE A 91 -6.02 -22.87 18.14
C ILE A 91 -7.06 -24.00 18.30
N THR A 92 -8.01 -23.80 19.20
CA THR A 92 -9.17 -24.70 19.30
C THR A 92 -10.21 -24.32 18.25
N ASP A 93 -10.45 -25.23 17.31
CA ASP A 93 -11.45 -25.08 16.25
C ASP A 93 -12.85 -24.74 16.81
N GLY A 94 -13.57 -23.86 16.13
CA GLY A 94 -14.90 -23.39 16.51
C GLY A 94 -14.96 -22.53 17.77
N THR A 95 -13.83 -22.27 18.43
CA THR A 95 -13.78 -21.37 19.59
C THR A 95 -13.68 -19.92 19.13
N LYS A 96 -14.45 -19.02 19.73
CA LYS A 96 -14.37 -17.58 19.47
C LYS A 96 -13.11 -17.00 20.11
N TYR A 97 -12.31 -16.26 19.35
CA TYR A 97 -11.13 -15.57 19.86
C TYR A 97 -11.21 -14.07 19.62
N LEU A 98 -10.78 -13.30 20.61
CA LEU A 98 -10.23 -11.98 20.40
C LEU A 98 -8.76 -12.14 20.04
N ILE A 99 -8.37 -11.61 18.89
CA ILE A 99 -7.04 -11.72 18.31
C ILE A 99 -6.48 -10.31 18.15
N ARG A 100 -5.28 -10.06 18.68
CA ARG A 100 -4.66 -8.74 18.69
C ARG A 100 -3.22 -8.79 18.19
N ALA A 101 -2.90 -7.91 17.24
CA ALA A 101 -1.53 -7.60 16.85
C ALA A 101 -1.15 -6.20 17.37
N SER A 102 -0.02 -6.12 18.07
CA SER A 102 0.48 -4.89 18.70
C SER A 102 1.79 -4.44 18.07
N PHE A 103 1.92 -3.13 17.89
CA PHE A 103 3.04 -2.49 17.21
C PHE A 103 3.51 -1.27 18.00
N LEU A 104 4.76 -1.30 18.48
CA LEU A 104 5.47 -0.14 19.01
C LEU A 104 6.75 0.05 18.19
N TYR A 105 6.87 1.15 17.46
CA TYR A 105 8.03 1.40 16.59
C TYR A 105 9.27 1.78 17.39
N GLY A 106 9.13 2.75 18.31
CA GLY A 106 10.21 3.16 19.20
C GLY A 106 11.53 3.55 18.52
N ASN A 107 11.47 3.90 17.23
CA ASN A 107 12.63 4.21 16.39
C ASN A 107 13.75 3.16 16.47
N TYR A 108 13.36 1.87 16.49
CA TYR A 108 14.30 0.74 16.64
C TYR A 108 15.44 0.76 15.61
N ASP A 109 15.19 1.26 14.39
CA ASP A 109 16.14 1.30 13.29
C ASP A 109 16.97 2.61 13.22
N GLY A 110 16.68 3.58 14.09
CA GLY A 110 17.34 4.90 14.07
C GLY A 110 17.00 5.78 12.86
N MET A 111 16.11 5.34 11.95
CA MET A 111 15.81 6.03 10.70
C MET A 111 14.71 7.08 10.82
N ARG A 112 13.87 7.01 11.85
CA ARG A 112 12.66 7.83 12.05
C ARG A 112 11.73 7.82 10.83
N SER A 113 11.72 6.68 10.14
CA SER A 113 10.89 6.45 8.97
C SER A 113 9.74 5.55 9.36
N LEU A 114 8.59 6.16 9.69
CA LEU A 114 7.44 5.41 10.18
C LEU A 114 6.86 4.50 9.09
N PRO A 115 6.83 3.17 9.29
CA PRO A 115 6.49 2.25 8.22
C PRO A 115 4.97 2.12 8.02
N ILE A 116 4.58 1.85 6.77
CA ILE A 116 3.22 1.43 6.40
C ILE A 116 3.31 0.06 5.73
N PHE A 117 2.48 -0.88 6.15
CA PHE A 117 2.42 -2.24 5.62
C PHE A 117 1.04 -2.85 5.84
N ASP A 118 0.72 -3.94 5.13
CA ASP A 118 -0.59 -4.59 5.28
C ASP A 118 -0.50 -5.82 6.19
N LEU A 119 -1.55 -6.05 6.97
CA LEU A 119 -1.75 -7.21 7.84
C LEU A 119 -2.89 -8.04 7.26
N TYR A 120 -2.62 -9.30 6.96
CA TYR A 120 -3.58 -10.26 6.41
C TYR A 120 -3.90 -11.35 7.42
N PHE A 121 -5.14 -11.80 7.40
CA PHE A 121 -5.64 -12.96 8.12
C PHE A 121 -6.17 -13.95 7.08
N GLY A 122 -5.47 -15.08 6.88
CA GLY A 122 -5.73 -15.96 5.75
C GLY A 122 -5.61 -15.21 4.42
N ASP A 123 -6.67 -15.27 3.59
CA ASP A 123 -6.75 -14.57 2.31
C ASP A 123 -7.30 -13.14 2.41
N SER A 124 -7.81 -12.74 3.59
CA SER A 124 -8.44 -11.44 3.80
C SER A 124 -7.46 -10.39 4.33
N LEU A 125 -7.53 -9.18 3.79
CA LEU A 125 -6.89 -8.01 4.38
C LEU A 125 -7.55 -7.72 5.73
N TRP A 126 -6.81 -7.90 6.82
CA TRP A 126 -7.28 -7.59 8.17
C TRP A 126 -7.17 -6.08 8.42
N ALA A 127 -6.00 -5.49 8.19
CA ALA A 127 -5.79 -4.06 8.37
C ALA A 127 -4.58 -3.55 7.57
N THR A 128 -4.56 -2.25 7.26
CA THR A 128 -3.32 -1.56 6.89
C THR A 128 -2.70 -0.98 8.16
N VAL A 129 -1.54 -1.48 8.54
CA VAL A 129 -0.74 -0.96 9.66
C VAL A 129 -0.10 0.35 9.22
N ASN A 130 -0.45 1.42 9.89
CA ASN A 130 0.03 2.77 9.59
C ASN A 130 0.59 3.40 10.87
N ILE A 131 1.91 3.29 11.05
CA ILE A 131 2.57 3.88 12.20
C ILE A 131 2.66 5.39 11.99
N THR A 132 2.06 6.16 12.91
CA THR A 132 2.01 7.63 12.82
C THR A 132 2.80 8.35 13.91
N ALA A 133 3.33 7.61 14.88
CA ALA A 133 4.16 8.14 15.97
C ALA A 133 5.19 7.11 16.46
N GLU A 134 6.33 7.59 16.95
CA GLU A 134 7.43 6.75 17.44
C GLU A 134 7.11 6.10 18.79
N GLU A 135 6.49 6.85 19.70
CA GLU A 135 6.25 6.50 21.11
C GLU A 135 4.76 6.16 21.38
N TYR A 136 4.09 5.54 20.41
CA TYR A 136 2.68 5.15 20.52
C TYR A 136 2.47 3.68 20.16
N THR A 137 1.67 2.98 20.96
CA THR A 137 1.30 1.58 20.71
C THR A 137 0.07 1.53 19.82
N PHE A 138 0.22 0.93 18.64
CA PHE A 138 -0.90 0.66 17.73
C PHE A 138 -1.38 -0.78 17.95
N ASN A 139 -2.68 -0.95 18.22
CA ASN A 139 -3.29 -2.25 18.41
C ASN A 139 -4.36 -2.47 17.34
N TYR A 140 -4.28 -3.60 16.65
CA TYR A 140 -5.29 -4.05 15.70
C TYR A 140 -5.94 -5.29 16.28
N GLU A 141 -7.27 -5.24 16.47
CA GLU A 141 -8.02 -6.29 17.17
C GLU A 141 -9.21 -6.76 16.34
N ILE A 142 -9.38 -8.08 16.27
CA ILE A 142 -10.50 -8.75 15.61
C ILE A 142 -11.07 -9.82 16.54
N ILE A 143 -12.39 -9.96 16.55
CA ILE A 143 -13.09 -11.10 17.13
C ILE A 143 -13.52 -12.02 15.99
N HIS A 144 -13.00 -13.24 16.00
CA HIS A 144 -13.19 -14.21 14.93
C HIS A 144 -13.39 -15.62 15.50
N ILE A 145 -14.12 -16.46 14.77
CA ILE A 145 -14.27 -17.89 15.06
C ILE A 145 -13.53 -18.62 13.94
N PRO A 146 -12.28 -19.08 14.19
CA PRO A 146 -11.51 -19.83 13.20
C PRO A 146 -12.24 -21.09 12.77
N SER A 147 -12.22 -21.37 11.47
CA SER A 147 -12.81 -22.56 10.84
C SER A 147 -11.90 -23.78 10.87
N THR A 148 -10.65 -23.62 11.31
CA THR A 148 -9.69 -24.70 11.51
C THR A 148 -8.90 -24.51 12.81
N ASN A 149 -8.10 -25.50 13.18
CA ASN A 149 -7.17 -25.38 14.31
C ASN A 149 -5.88 -24.62 13.97
N LYS A 150 -5.80 -24.01 12.77
CA LYS A 150 -4.66 -23.24 12.30
C LYS A 150 -5.10 -21.88 11.81
N VAL A 151 -4.31 -20.87 12.14
CA VAL A 151 -4.52 -19.51 11.68
C VAL A 151 -3.20 -18.97 11.13
N GLN A 152 -3.31 -18.29 10.00
CA GLN A 152 -2.17 -17.62 9.38
C GLN A 152 -2.33 -16.11 9.42
N ILE A 153 -1.34 -15.42 9.98
CA ILE A 153 -1.29 -13.96 10.03
C ILE A 153 -0.05 -13.48 9.29
N CYS A 154 -0.25 -12.71 8.21
CA CYS A 154 0.82 -12.30 7.30
C CYS A 154 1.03 -10.78 7.31
N LEU A 155 2.28 -10.35 7.41
CA LEU A 155 2.72 -8.98 7.22
C LEU A 155 3.25 -8.81 5.80
N ILE A 156 2.69 -7.87 5.05
CA ILE A 156 3.01 -7.61 3.64
C ILE A 156 3.71 -6.26 3.50
N ASN A 157 4.92 -6.30 2.98
CA ASN A 157 5.74 -5.12 2.72
C ASN A 157 5.20 -4.31 1.53
N LYS A 158 4.95 -3.01 1.75
CA LYS A 158 4.48 -2.05 0.73
C LYS A 158 5.59 -1.13 0.21
N GLU A 159 6.85 -1.44 0.54
CA GLU A 159 8.03 -0.62 0.22
C GLU A 159 8.02 0.76 0.88
N THR A 160 7.18 0.95 1.90
CA THR A 160 7.01 2.18 2.67
C THR A 160 7.61 2.07 4.08
N GLY A 161 8.66 1.27 4.22
CA GLY A 161 9.35 0.96 5.49
C GLY A 161 9.34 -0.54 5.80
N THR A 162 10.06 -0.93 6.86
CA THR A 162 10.21 -2.34 7.24
C THR A 162 9.01 -2.81 8.07
N PRO A 163 8.25 -3.84 7.64
CA PRO A 163 7.21 -4.44 8.47
C PRO A 163 7.80 -4.99 9.76
N PHE A 164 7.07 -4.84 10.86
CA PHE A 164 7.48 -5.36 12.16
C PHE A 164 6.25 -5.71 12.99
N ILE A 165 6.44 -6.44 14.09
CA ILE A 165 5.39 -6.74 15.08
C ILE A 165 6.04 -6.88 16.47
N SER A 166 5.36 -6.37 17.50
CA SER A 166 5.84 -6.42 18.89
C SER A 166 5.20 -7.56 19.68
N ALA A 167 3.88 -7.75 19.53
CA ALA A 167 3.19 -8.87 20.18
C ALA A 167 2.02 -9.38 19.34
N LEU A 168 1.73 -10.67 19.51
CA LEU A 168 0.57 -11.34 18.91
C LEU A 168 -0.17 -12.15 19.98
N GLU A 169 -1.45 -11.86 20.18
CA GLU A 169 -2.23 -12.33 21.32
C GLU A 169 -3.57 -12.96 20.87
N PHE A 170 -3.90 -14.13 21.42
CA PHE A 170 -5.20 -14.79 21.24
C PHE A 170 -5.85 -14.99 22.62
N ARG A 171 -7.12 -14.58 22.74
CA ARG A 171 -7.92 -14.67 23.96
C ARG A 171 -9.22 -15.41 23.65
N PRO A 172 -9.41 -16.64 24.15
CA PRO A 172 -10.67 -17.35 23.98
C PRO A 172 -11.79 -16.56 24.67
N LEU A 173 -12.90 -16.38 23.96
CA LEU A 173 -14.08 -15.68 24.40
C LEU A 173 -15.24 -16.67 24.51
N PRO A 174 -16.10 -16.56 25.54
CA PRO A 174 -17.32 -17.34 25.60
C PRO A 174 -18.27 -17.05 24.42
N ASP A 175 -19.04 -18.05 24.00
CA ASP A 175 -19.93 -17.91 22.85
C ASP A 175 -21.05 -16.87 23.05
N TYR A 176 -21.44 -16.61 24.29
CA TYR A 176 -22.51 -15.68 24.64
C TYR A 176 -22.12 -14.20 24.56
N ILE A 177 -20.82 -13.85 24.63
CA ILE A 177 -20.38 -12.45 24.47
C ILE A 177 -20.17 -12.14 23.00
N TYR A 178 -20.54 -10.93 22.56
CA TYR A 178 -20.48 -10.51 21.17
C TYR A 178 -21.17 -11.53 20.23
N PRO A 179 -22.51 -11.57 20.16
CA PRO A 179 -23.21 -12.51 19.28
C PRO A 179 -22.89 -12.18 17.82
N ILE A 180 -22.14 -13.08 17.15
CA ILE A 180 -21.76 -12.94 15.75
C ILE A 180 -22.74 -13.74 14.91
N GLY A 181 -23.50 -13.07 14.04
CA GLY A 181 -24.42 -13.74 13.10
C GLY A 181 -23.70 -14.36 11.91
N SER A 182 -22.85 -13.57 11.24
CA SER A 182 -22.02 -13.99 10.10
C SER A 182 -20.81 -13.06 9.99
N GLY A 183 -19.64 -13.59 9.61
CA GLY A 183 -18.40 -12.82 9.49
C GLY A 183 -17.65 -12.69 10.81
N SER A 184 -16.94 -11.58 10.99
CA SER A 184 -16.09 -11.28 12.15
C SER A 184 -16.28 -9.83 12.59
N LEU A 185 -15.85 -9.49 13.81
CA LEU A 185 -15.95 -8.14 14.33
C LEU A 185 -14.56 -7.50 14.41
N LEU A 186 -14.36 -6.40 13.70
CA LEU A 186 -13.15 -5.58 13.78
C LEU A 186 -13.36 -4.46 14.79
N LEU A 187 -12.43 -4.28 15.73
CA LEU A 187 -12.55 -3.21 16.72
C LEU A 187 -12.37 -1.84 16.06
N ALA A 188 -13.39 -0.97 16.17
CA ALA A 188 -13.24 0.44 15.83
C ALA A 188 -12.68 1.20 17.03
N PHE A 189 -13.27 1.04 18.22
CA PHE A 189 -12.69 1.55 19.46
C PHE A 189 -13.29 0.92 20.71
N ARG A 190 -12.54 0.93 21.81
CA ARG A 190 -12.98 0.55 23.16
C ARG A 190 -12.50 1.59 24.17
N HIS A 191 -13.45 2.22 24.85
CA HIS A 191 -13.16 3.40 25.67
C HIS A 191 -13.77 3.32 27.07
N ASP A 192 -12.94 3.67 28.05
CA ASP A 192 -13.34 4.11 29.39
C ASP A 192 -13.69 5.60 29.30
N ILE A 193 -14.98 5.87 29.14
CA ILE A 193 -15.51 7.23 28.96
C ILE A 193 -15.41 8.01 30.27
N GLY A 194 -15.60 7.32 31.40
CA GLY A 194 -15.57 7.87 32.75
C GLY A 194 -14.19 8.17 33.31
N SER A 195 -13.12 7.64 32.70
CA SER A 195 -11.76 7.60 33.26
C SER A 195 -11.32 8.87 33.99
N THR A 196 -10.72 8.69 35.15
CA THR A 196 -10.12 9.79 35.95
C THR A 196 -8.60 9.85 35.83
N SER A 197 -8.00 9.03 34.97
CA SER A 197 -6.57 8.90 34.79
C SER A 197 -6.19 8.61 33.33
N ASP A 198 -4.95 8.84 32.97
CA ASP A 198 -4.42 8.51 31.64
C ASP A 198 -3.97 7.05 31.51
N ILE A 199 -4.49 6.18 32.40
CA ILE A 199 -4.13 4.77 32.48
C ILE A 199 -5.11 3.95 31.66
N SER A 200 -4.59 2.99 30.90
CA SER A 200 -5.40 1.98 30.22
C SER A 200 -5.57 0.75 31.11
N TYR A 201 -6.76 0.14 31.09
CA TYR A 201 -7.04 -1.07 31.86
C TYR A 201 -7.11 -2.30 30.96
N ARG A 202 -6.48 -3.39 31.39
CA ARG A 202 -6.52 -4.72 30.77
C ARG A 202 -6.38 -5.80 31.85
N PHE A 203 -6.01 -7.03 31.50
CA PHE A 203 -5.76 -8.08 32.49
C PHE A 203 -4.79 -7.62 33.59
N PRO A 204 -5.05 -7.87 34.89
CA PRO A 204 -6.10 -8.73 35.47
C PRO A 204 -7.43 -8.02 35.78
N TYR A 205 -7.58 -6.74 35.43
CA TYR A 205 -8.81 -5.99 35.68
C TYR A 205 -9.95 -6.44 34.75
N ASP A 206 -9.62 -6.75 33.50
CA ASP A 206 -10.52 -7.35 32.52
C ASP A 206 -10.16 -8.83 32.32
N VAL A 207 -11.10 -9.73 32.63
CA VAL A 207 -10.91 -11.19 32.55
C VAL A 207 -10.71 -11.68 31.12
N PHE A 208 -11.18 -10.93 30.12
CA PHE A 208 -10.99 -11.23 28.70
C PHE A 208 -9.77 -10.52 28.10
N ASP A 209 -8.96 -9.86 28.94
CA ASP A 209 -7.77 -9.09 28.57
C ASP A 209 -8.04 -8.03 27.47
N ARG A 210 -9.26 -7.48 27.43
CA ARG A 210 -9.57 -6.33 26.56
C ARG A 210 -8.85 -5.08 27.06
N ILE A 211 -8.37 -4.25 26.13
CA ILE A 211 -7.71 -2.97 26.45
C ILE A 211 -8.75 -1.84 26.41
N TRP A 212 -8.98 -1.22 27.56
CA TRP A 212 -9.87 -0.05 27.72
C TRP A 212 -9.05 1.24 27.74
N LEU A 213 -9.24 2.08 26.72
CA LEU A 213 -8.51 3.34 26.59
C LEU A 213 -9.25 4.49 27.28
N PRO A 214 -8.58 5.29 28.11
CA PRO A 214 -9.21 6.41 28.81
C PRO A 214 -9.61 7.53 27.83
N VAL A 215 -10.73 8.20 28.11
CA VAL A 215 -11.14 9.40 27.38
C VAL A 215 -11.14 10.62 28.30
N ASN A 216 -10.37 11.63 27.90
CA ASN A 216 -10.27 12.89 28.63
C ASN A 216 -11.06 14.00 27.93
N ASN A 217 -12.20 14.37 28.50
CA ASN A 217 -12.97 15.51 28.01
C ASN A 217 -13.66 16.26 29.17
N ASP A 218 -12.89 17.01 29.94
CA ASP A 218 -13.40 17.73 31.12
C ASP A 218 -14.06 19.08 30.76
N LYS A 219 -14.05 19.47 29.47
CA LYS A 219 -14.58 20.77 29.04
C LYS A 219 -16.09 20.84 29.26
N TYR A 220 -16.80 19.80 28.85
CA TYR A 220 -18.27 19.78 28.81
C TYR A 220 -18.92 18.83 29.82
N PHE A 221 -18.12 18.01 30.50
CA PHE A 221 -18.60 16.96 31.39
C PHE A 221 -18.04 17.12 32.80
N ASP A 222 -18.86 16.79 33.78
CA ASP A 222 -18.44 16.51 35.14
C ASP A 222 -18.27 15.00 35.31
N ARG A 223 -17.31 14.59 36.15
CA ARG A 223 -17.05 13.18 36.44
C ARG A 223 -17.64 12.80 37.78
N LEU A 224 -18.26 11.62 37.80
CA LEU A 224 -18.68 10.97 39.04
C LEU A 224 -17.89 9.67 39.19
N SER A 225 -17.49 9.39 40.42
CA SER A 225 -16.83 8.14 40.78
C SER A 225 -17.36 7.60 42.10
N THR A 226 -17.15 6.30 42.32
CA THR A 226 -17.47 5.62 43.57
C THR A 226 -16.27 4.83 44.05
N SER A 227 -16.16 4.62 45.36
CA SER A 227 -15.20 3.68 45.97
C SER A 227 -15.83 2.33 46.31
N LEU A 228 -17.14 2.20 46.08
CA LEU A 228 -17.89 0.95 46.23
C LEU A 228 -17.81 0.17 44.92
N THR A 229 -17.57 -1.13 45.03
CA THR A 229 -17.54 -2.05 43.88
C THR A 229 -18.87 -2.02 43.14
N VAL A 230 -18.79 -1.87 41.82
CA VAL A 230 -19.93 -2.00 40.90
C VAL A 230 -20.07 -3.45 40.46
N ASP A 231 -21.28 -4.01 40.54
CA ASP A 231 -21.55 -5.36 40.04
C ASP A 231 -21.58 -5.37 38.51
N VAL A 232 -20.73 -6.20 37.91
CA VAL A 232 -20.60 -6.35 36.45
C VAL A 232 -21.15 -7.68 35.96
N ASN A 233 -21.52 -8.59 36.86
CA ASN A 233 -21.94 -9.96 36.52
C ASN A 233 -23.31 -10.02 35.85
N GLN A 234 -24.12 -8.96 35.99
CA GLN A 234 -25.41 -8.85 35.32
C GLN A 234 -25.29 -8.47 33.84
N SER A 235 -24.15 -7.92 33.43
CA SER A 235 -23.86 -7.67 32.02
C SER A 235 -23.26 -8.92 31.39
N GLU A 236 -23.83 -9.38 30.28
CA GLU A 236 -23.29 -10.54 29.53
C GLU A 236 -21.83 -10.30 29.12
N ASN A 237 -21.50 -9.08 28.65
CA ASN A 237 -20.15 -8.76 28.18
C ASN A 237 -19.15 -8.45 29.31
N GLN A 238 -19.60 -8.43 30.58
CA GLN A 238 -18.77 -8.27 31.80
C GLN A 238 -17.62 -7.26 31.64
N PRO A 239 -17.91 -5.95 31.44
CA PRO A 239 -16.85 -4.93 31.46
C PRO A 239 -16.15 -4.93 32.83
N PRO A 240 -14.89 -4.47 32.92
CA PRO A 240 -14.15 -4.49 34.18
C PRO A 240 -14.74 -3.49 35.18
N ALA A 241 -14.87 -3.90 36.45
CA ALA A 241 -15.52 -3.09 37.48
C ALA A 241 -14.89 -1.70 37.64
N ILE A 242 -13.56 -1.60 37.53
CA ILE A 242 -12.81 -0.34 37.63
C ILE A 242 -13.22 0.70 36.57
N VAL A 243 -13.56 0.27 35.35
CA VAL A 243 -14.09 1.16 34.30
C VAL A 243 -15.52 1.58 34.64
N MET A 244 -16.30 0.65 35.20
CA MET A 244 -17.68 0.92 35.60
C MET A 244 -17.80 1.77 36.88
N GLU A 245 -16.74 1.94 37.66
CA GLU A 245 -16.68 2.76 38.88
C GLU A 245 -16.56 4.27 38.59
N THR A 246 -16.47 4.65 37.33
CA THR A 246 -16.45 6.05 36.87
C THR A 246 -17.48 6.30 35.76
N THR A 247 -17.97 7.53 35.66
CA THR A 247 -18.91 7.94 34.61
C THR A 247 -18.84 9.44 34.37
N ILE A 248 -19.27 9.88 33.18
CA ILE A 248 -19.43 11.29 32.86
C ILE A 248 -20.88 11.73 32.95
N VAL A 249 -21.07 13.02 33.22
CA VAL A 249 -22.38 13.70 33.23
C VAL A 249 -22.26 15.04 32.52
N PRO A 250 -23.18 15.40 31.61
CA PRO A 250 -23.21 16.74 31.02
C PRO A 250 -23.32 17.84 32.08
N LYS A 251 -22.45 18.86 32.02
CA LYS A 251 -22.51 20.02 32.92
C LYS A 251 -23.83 20.77 32.80
N GLU A 252 -24.36 20.84 31.58
CA GLU A 252 -25.68 21.39 31.30
C GLU A 252 -26.72 20.26 31.32
N ALA A 253 -27.59 20.28 32.34
CA ALA A 253 -28.54 19.20 32.59
C ALA A 253 -29.61 18.98 31.50
N SER A 254 -29.74 19.93 30.57
CA SER A 254 -30.62 19.85 29.39
C SER A 254 -29.92 19.39 28.12
N SER A 255 -28.59 19.40 28.10
CA SER A 255 -27.82 19.19 26.88
C SER A 255 -27.63 17.69 26.62
N PRO A 256 -27.99 17.20 25.43
CA PRO A 256 -27.78 15.80 25.08
C PRO A 256 -26.28 15.51 24.95
N PHE A 257 -25.91 14.27 25.24
CA PHE A 257 -24.56 13.76 24.98
C PHE A 257 -24.56 13.08 23.61
N SER A 258 -23.61 13.41 22.74
CA SER A 258 -23.43 12.75 21.44
C SER A 258 -22.04 12.14 21.29
N LEU A 259 -21.99 10.84 21.06
CA LEU A 259 -20.79 10.11 20.63
C LEU A 259 -20.78 10.01 19.11
N ILE A 260 -19.73 10.52 18.46
CA ILE A 260 -19.62 10.60 17.00
C ILE A 260 -18.39 9.84 16.51
N TRP A 261 -18.56 9.09 15.42
CA TRP A 261 -17.44 8.57 14.62
C TRP A 261 -17.77 8.61 13.13
N GLU A 262 -16.72 8.64 12.31
CA GLU A 262 -16.82 8.74 10.86
C GLU A 262 -16.15 7.56 10.16
N THR A 263 -16.64 7.23 8.96
CA THR A 263 -16.12 6.18 8.08
C THR A 263 -16.00 6.70 6.65
N ASN A 264 -14.94 6.26 5.96
CA ASN A 264 -14.77 6.55 4.53
C ASN A 264 -15.64 5.66 3.63
N ASP A 265 -16.14 4.53 4.18
CA ASP A 265 -17.03 3.60 3.50
C ASP A 265 -18.37 3.53 4.24
N GLU A 266 -19.42 4.00 3.57
CA GLU A 266 -20.80 4.07 4.06
C GLU A 266 -21.44 2.68 4.21
N ASN A 267 -20.87 1.64 3.56
CA ASN A 267 -21.42 0.29 3.60
C ASN A 267 -20.93 -0.49 4.83
N ILE A 268 -19.97 0.04 5.58
CA ILE A 268 -19.47 -0.60 6.79
C ILE A 268 -20.58 -0.64 7.83
N GLN A 269 -20.90 -1.86 8.27
CA GLN A 269 -21.89 -2.13 9.28
C GLN A 269 -21.26 -2.07 10.68
N TYR A 270 -21.89 -1.32 11.59
CA TYR A 270 -21.39 -1.12 12.95
C TYR A 270 -22.26 -1.76 14.03
N TYR A 271 -21.60 -2.24 15.08
CA TYR A 271 -22.18 -2.79 16.30
C TYR A 271 -21.67 -2.02 17.50
N ALA A 272 -22.58 -1.44 18.28
CA ALA A 272 -22.31 -0.67 19.46
C ALA A 272 -22.64 -1.47 20.72
N TYR A 273 -21.75 -1.43 21.70
CA TYR A 273 -21.94 -1.97 23.04
C TYR A 273 -21.71 -0.85 24.04
N LEU A 274 -22.78 -0.43 24.72
CA LEU A 274 -22.81 0.71 25.61
C LEU A 274 -23.04 0.25 27.05
N TYR A 275 -22.29 0.82 27.99
CA TYR A 275 -22.29 0.40 29.38
C TYR A 275 -22.69 1.53 30.34
N PHE A 276 -23.61 1.22 31.25
CA PHE A 276 -24.17 2.18 32.20
C PHE A 276 -24.28 1.59 33.61
N ALA A 277 -23.89 2.37 34.62
CA ALA A 277 -24.11 2.06 36.03
C ALA A 277 -24.33 3.36 36.83
N GLU A 278 -25.38 3.42 37.66
CA GLU A 278 -25.60 4.58 38.55
C GLU A 278 -24.68 4.49 39.76
N LEU A 279 -23.81 5.49 39.92
CA LEU A 279 -22.76 5.49 40.95
C LEU A 279 -23.20 6.19 42.24
N VAL A 280 -24.29 6.96 42.19
CA VAL A 280 -24.80 7.74 43.32
C VAL A 280 -26.18 7.25 43.72
N LYS A 281 -26.38 7.01 45.02
CA LYS A 281 -27.69 6.65 45.54
C LYS A 281 -28.63 7.85 45.47
N LEU A 282 -29.58 7.81 44.53
CA LEU A 282 -30.52 8.89 44.28
C LEU A 282 -31.47 9.12 45.46
N LYS A 283 -31.78 10.40 45.75
CA LYS A 283 -32.79 10.78 46.75
C LYS A 283 -34.20 10.45 46.24
N ARG A 284 -35.19 10.38 47.13
CA ARG A 284 -36.59 10.06 46.77
C ARG A 284 -37.21 10.98 45.69
N ASN A 285 -36.73 12.22 45.56
CA ASN A 285 -37.19 13.19 44.57
C ASN A 285 -36.27 13.25 43.33
N GLN A 286 -35.28 12.37 43.24
CA GLN A 286 -34.35 12.29 42.12
C GLN A 286 -34.62 11.01 41.34
N PHE A 287 -34.62 11.16 40.03
CA PHE A 287 -34.79 10.09 39.06
C PHE A 287 -33.87 10.38 37.87
N ARG A 288 -33.19 9.35 37.36
CA ARG A 288 -32.38 9.41 36.15
C ARG A 288 -32.94 8.43 35.13
N GLY A 289 -33.35 8.97 33.99
CA GLY A 289 -33.74 8.21 32.82
C GLY A 289 -33.34 8.95 31.55
N PHE A 290 -32.99 8.20 30.51
CA PHE A 290 -32.65 8.75 29.20
C PHE A 290 -32.98 7.77 28.07
N SER A 291 -33.10 8.27 26.86
CA SER A 291 -33.22 7.48 25.63
C SER A 291 -31.96 7.61 24.79
N ILE A 292 -31.72 6.61 23.95
CA ILE A 292 -30.62 6.56 23.01
C ILE A 292 -31.19 6.64 21.59
N SER A 293 -30.66 7.53 20.77
CA SER A 293 -30.92 7.62 19.33
C SER A 293 -29.64 7.45 18.53
N HIS A 294 -29.76 6.90 17.32
CA HIS A 294 -28.68 6.80 16.35
C HIS A 294 -29.04 7.68 15.14
N ASN A 295 -28.19 8.65 14.79
CA ASN A 295 -28.40 9.60 13.68
C ASN A 295 -29.79 10.28 13.74
N GLY A 296 -30.23 10.66 14.94
CA GLY A 296 -31.55 11.26 15.19
C GLY A 296 -32.72 10.29 15.24
N ASN A 297 -32.54 9.03 14.85
CA ASN A 297 -33.57 7.99 14.92
C ASN A 297 -33.57 7.31 16.30
N TYR A 298 -34.75 7.14 16.89
CA TYR A 298 -34.88 6.44 18.17
C TYR A 298 -34.33 5.00 18.08
N TRP A 299 -33.40 4.65 18.97
CA TRP A 299 -32.83 3.31 19.04
C TRP A 299 -33.34 2.53 20.25
N LYS A 300 -33.23 3.07 21.47
CA LYS A 300 -33.62 2.37 22.71
C LYS A 300 -33.97 3.32 23.85
N GLY A 301 -34.94 2.95 24.68
CA GLY A 301 -35.31 3.70 25.88
C GLY A 301 -36.65 3.23 26.49
N PRO A 302 -37.01 3.73 27.69
CA PRO A 302 -36.15 4.48 28.59
C PRO A 302 -35.07 3.58 29.21
N ILE A 303 -33.84 4.09 29.28
CA ILE A 303 -32.73 3.50 30.03
C ILE A 303 -32.75 4.09 31.43
N ILE A 304 -32.80 3.22 32.44
CA ILE A 304 -32.81 3.57 33.85
C ILE A 304 -31.65 2.78 34.49
N PRO A 305 -30.47 3.39 34.69
CA PRO A 305 -29.33 2.68 35.27
C PRO A 305 -29.58 2.32 36.73
N ASP A 306 -29.27 1.08 37.09
CA ASP A 306 -29.39 0.59 38.46
C ASP A 306 -28.19 1.03 39.32
N TYR A 307 -28.44 1.25 40.61
CA TYR A 307 -27.41 1.69 41.55
C TYR A 307 -26.37 0.59 41.79
N LEU A 308 -25.10 0.88 41.48
CA LEU A 308 -23.94 -0.03 41.56
C LEU A 308 -24.11 -1.35 40.79
N ASN A 309 -24.91 -1.33 39.72
CA ASN A 309 -25.15 -2.49 38.90
C ASN A 309 -25.03 -2.13 37.41
N THR A 310 -24.27 -2.93 36.68
CA THR A 310 -23.96 -2.67 35.28
C THR A 310 -25.06 -3.16 34.36
N SER A 311 -25.50 -2.28 33.48
CA SER A 311 -26.37 -2.60 32.36
C SER A 311 -25.62 -2.41 31.04
N SER A 312 -25.79 -3.35 30.11
CA SER A 312 -25.23 -3.29 28.76
C SER A 312 -26.34 -3.19 27.72
N ILE A 313 -26.21 -2.21 26.83
CA ILE A 313 -27.11 -2.00 25.69
C ILE A 313 -26.32 -2.23 24.41
N TYR A 314 -26.77 -3.16 23.57
CA TYR A 314 -26.14 -3.46 22.31
C TYR A 314 -27.15 -3.77 21.21
N ASN A 315 -26.74 -3.61 19.95
CA ASN A 315 -27.55 -3.94 18.78
C ASN A 315 -27.17 -5.31 18.22
N ILE A 316 -28.19 -6.13 17.93
CA ILE A 316 -28.02 -7.45 17.27
C ILE A 316 -27.98 -7.29 15.75
N LYS A 317 -28.70 -6.29 15.22
CA LYS A 317 -28.64 -5.88 13.81
C LYS A 317 -27.71 -4.68 13.69
N PRO A 318 -26.93 -4.55 12.62
CA PRO A 318 -26.04 -3.41 12.46
C PRO A 318 -26.80 -2.09 12.50
N LEU A 319 -26.12 -1.04 12.97
CA LEU A 319 -26.60 0.34 12.91
C LEU A 319 -26.84 0.76 11.46
N ASP A 320 -27.70 1.77 11.25
CA ASP A 320 -28.01 2.27 9.92
C ASP A 320 -26.73 2.76 9.22
N PRO A 321 -26.52 2.45 7.92
CA PRO A 321 -25.33 2.83 7.18
C PRO A 321 -25.24 4.36 7.03
N GLY A 322 -24.02 4.89 7.02
CA GLY A 322 -23.76 6.30 6.81
C GLY A 322 -22.29 6.68 6.94
N LYS A 323 -21.91 7.85 6.43
CA LYS A 323 -20.53 8.37 6.58
C LYS A 323 -20.21 8.75 8.03
N GLN A 324 -21.22 9.16 8.77
CA GLN A 324 -21.11 9.62 10.14
C GLN A 324 -22.17 8.90 10.96
N HIS A 325 -21.74 8.40 12.11
CA HIS A 325 -22.61 7.81 13.10
C HIS A 325 -22.57 8.66 14.36
N GLU A 326 -23.76 9.02 14.84
CA GLU A 326 -23.96 9.79 16.05
C GLU A 326 -24.89 9.02 16.99
N LEU A 327 -24.39 8.63 18.16
CA LEU A 327 -25.17 8.07 19.25
C LEU A 327 -25.48 9.17 20.26
N THR A 328 -26.75 9.56 20.34
CA THR A 328 -27.21 10.64 21.22
C THR A 328 -27.96 10.08 22.42
N LEU A 329 -27.53 10.46 23.63
CA LEU A 329 -28.20 10.17 24.89
C LEU A 329 -28.99 11.40 25.33
N THR A 330 -30.31 11.27 25.37
CA THR A 330 -31.25 12.36 25.64
C THR A 330 -32.03 12.10 26.90
N ARG A 331 -32.01 13.06 27.84
CA ARG A 331 -32.82 13.03 29.06
C ARG A 331 -34.32 12.93 28.72
N ILE A 332 -35.04 11.99 29.33
CA ILE A 332 -36.51 11.89 29.16
C ILE A 332 -37.24 12.90 30.06
N GLU A 333 -38.48 13.27 29.71
CA GLU A 333 -39.24 14.35 30.35
C GLU A 333 -39.40 14.21 31.87
N ASN A 334 -39.61 12.99 32.38
CA ASN A 334 -39.80 12.73 33.81
C ASN A 334 -38.47 12.59 34.59
N SER A 335 -37.33 12.54 33.90
CA SER A 335 -36.02 12.48 34.55
C SER A 335 -35.70 13.82 35.18
N THR A 336 -35.16 13.81 36.39
CA THR A 336 -34.66 15.02 37.09
C THR A 336 -33.17 15.24 36.87
N LEU A 337 -32.45 14.20 36.45
CA LEU A 337 -31.02 14.19 36.27
C LEU A 337 -30.65 13.97 34.80
N PRO A 338 -29.52 14.51 34.34
CA PRO A 338 -29.00 14.28 32.98
C PRO A 338 -28.58 12.81 32.75
N PRO A 339 -28.28 12.40 31.51
CA PRO A 339 -27.72 11.08 31.20
C PRO A 339 -26.36 10.85 31.88
N ILE A 340 -25.96 9.58 32.01
CA ILE A 340 -24.63 9.14 32.44
C ILE A 340 -24.06 8.20 31.38
N PHE A 341 -22.74 8.09 31.30
CA PHE A 341 -22.10 7.16 30.36
C PHE A 341 -20.74 6.69 30.90
N ASN A 342 -20.62 5.38 31.15
CA ASN A 342 -19.44 4.81 31.79
C ASN A 342 -18.42 4.34 30.74
N ALA A 343 -18.86 3.55 29.76
CA ALA A 343 -17.96 2.89 28.81
C ALA A 343 -18.64 2.58 27.47
N ALA A 344 -17.85 2.44 26.42
CA ALA A 344 -18.33 2.11 25.08
C ALA A 344 -17.36 1.21 24.30
N GLU A 345 -17.91 0.30 23.49
CA GLU A 345 -17.18 -0.43 22.45
C GLU A 345 -17.93 -0.33 21.13
N ILE A 346 -17.23 -0.01 20.05
CA ILE A 346 -17.75 -0.01 18.69
C ILE A 346 -16.93 -0.99 17.86
N TYR A 347 -17.63 -1.87 17.14
CA TYR A 347 -17.06 -2.82 16.18
C TYR A 347 -17.66 -2.60 14.80
N SER A 348 -16.86 -2.83 13.77
CA SER A 348 -17.35 -3.00 12.41
C SER A 348 -17.40 -4.48 12.02
N ASN A 349 -18.24 -4.83 11.06
CA ASN A 349 -18.22 -6.14 10.40
C ASN A 349 -17.02 -6.24 9.44
N ILE A 350 -16.36 -7.40 9.43
CA ILE A 350 -15.42 -7.82 8.39
C ILE A 350 -15.63 -9.29 8.00
N GLU A 351 -15.46 -9.62 6.72
CA GLU A 351 -15.48 -11.00 6.22
C GLU A 351 -14.05 -11.55 6.10
N ILE A 352 -13.77 -12.64 6.82
CA ILE A 352 -12.47 -13.32 6.81
C ILE A 352 -12.59 -14.61 6.01
N LEU A 353 -11.76 -14.75 4.98
CA LEU A 353 -11.67 -15.92 4.13
C LEU A 353 -10.45 -16.75 4.53
N GLU A 354 -10.68 -17.85 5.24
CA GLU A 354 -9.65 -18.82 5.65
C GLU A 354 -9.46 -19.89 4.56
N LEU A 355 -8.99 -19.46 3.38
CA LEU A 355 -8.62 -20.40 2.33
C LEU A 355 -7.29 -21.07 2.68
N GLU A 356 -7.14 -22.33 2.25
CA GLU A 356 -5.89 -23.09 2.36
C GLU A 356 -5.52 -23.68 1.00
N SER A 357 -4.23 -23.66 0.68
CA SER A 357 -3.70 -24.39 -0.47
C SER A 357 -3.94 -25.89 -0.32
N ASP A 358 -4.00 -26.60 -1.45
CA ASP A 358 -4.09 -28.06 -1.42
C ASP A 358 -2.90 -28.66 -0.65
N GLN A 359 -3.22 -29.46 0.37
CA GLN A 359 -2.21 -29.99 1.29
C GLN A 359 -1.15 -30.84 0.58
N GLY A 360 -1.50 -31.53 -0.51
CA GLY A 360 -0.54 -32.30 -1.29
C GLY A 360 0.51 -31.40 -1.96
N ASP A 361 0.06 -30.27 -2.50
CA ASP A 361 0.96 -29.27 -3.08
C ASP A 361 1.83 -28.60 -2.00
N VAL A 362 1.25 -28.29 -0.82
CA VAL A 362 1.97 -27.75 0.36
C VAL A 362 3.08 -28.71 0.82
N ASP A 363 2.77 -30.00 0.92
CA ASP A 363 3.73 -31.02 1.36
C ASP A 363 4.86 -31.19 0.35
N ALA A 364 4.52 -31.26 -0.94
CA ALA A 364 5.49 -31.39 -2.04
C ALA A 364 6.44 -30.18 -2.06
N ILE A 365 5.91 -28.96 -2.00
CA ILE A 365 6.74 -27.75 -2.10
C ILE A 365 7.63 -27.55 -0.88
N LYS A 366 7.18 -27.96 0.32
CA LYS A 366 8.02 -27.96 1.53
C LYS A 366 9.18 -28.94 1.43
N LYS A 367 8.99 -30.13 0.85
CA LYS A 367 10.08 -31.07 0.57
C LYS A 367 11.07 -30.50 -0.46
N ILE A 368 10.56 -29.84 -1.51
CA ILE A 368 11.40 -29.15 -2.51
C ILE A 368 12.23 -28.05 -1.85
N LYS A 369 11.60 -27.21 -1.00
CA LYS A 369 12.28 -26.17 -0.20
C LYS A 369 13.42 -26.79 0.62
N SER A 370 13.14 -27.89 1.32
CA SER A 370 14.13 -28.60 2.14
C SER A 370 15.26 -29.21 1.30
N THR A 371 14.95 -29.75 0.11
CA THR A 371 15.92 -30.44 -0.75
C THR A 371 16.96 -29.48 -1.29
N TYR A 372 16.53 -28.34 -1.83
CA TYR A 372 17.45 -27.37 -2.43
C TYR A 372 17.89 -26.27 -1.48
N LYS A 373 17.37 -26.25 -0.24
CA LYS A 373 17.61 -25.19 0.74
C LYS A 373 17.30 -23.81 0.15
N VAL A 374 16.16 -23.69 -0.52
CA VAL A 374 15.72 -22.43 -1.13
C VAL A 374 15.49 -21.40 -0.03
N ILE A 375 16.31 -20.35 0.00
CA ILE A 375 16.22 -19.24 0.96
C ILE A 375 15.41 -18.11 0.30
N ASN A 376 14.09 -18.28 0.22
CA ASN A 376 13.13 -17.29 -0.30
C ASN A 376 12.14 -16.85 0.79
N ASP A 377 11.20 -15.97 0.44
CA ASP A 377 10.02 -15.55 1.23
C ASP A 377 8.97 -16.66 1.44
N TRP A 378 9.39 -17.92 1.40
CA TRP A 378 8.54 -19.10 1.44
C TRP A 378 8.10 -19.44 2.87
N GLU A 379 7.35 -18.56 3.52
CA GLU A 379 6.81 -18.77 4.86
C GLU A 379 5.27 -18.90 4.86
N GLY A 380 4.75 -19.84 5.65
CA GLY A 380 3.32 -20.13 5.76
C GLY A 380 2.73 -20.93 4.59
N ASP A 381 1.51 -20.59 4.16
CA ASP A 381 0.82 -21.17 2.99
C ASP A 381 1.39 -20.64 1.66
N PRO A 382 1.67 -21.50 0.66
CA PRO A 382 2.32 -21.09 -0.59
C PRO A 382 1.48 -20.20 -1.51
N CYS A 383 0.16 -20.27 -1.44
CA CYS A 383 -0.74 -19.52 -2.33
C CYS A 383 -1.56 -18.44 -1.61
N ILE A 384 -1.66 -18.47 -0.29
CA ILE A 384 -2.52 -17.58 0.50
C ILE A 384 -1.68 -16.61 1.32
N PRO A 385 -1.95 -15.28 1.27
CA PRO A 385 -3.02 -14.63 0.52
C PRO A 385 -2.75 -14.66 -0.99
N ARG A 386 -3.81 -14.82 -1.80
CA ARG A 386 -3.76 -14.97 -3.26
C ARG A 386 -3.12 -13.80 -3.98
N ALA A 387 -3.17 -12.61 -3.38
CA ALA A 387 -2.48 -11.43 -3.89
C ALA A 387 -0.94 -11.51 -3.75
N TYR A 388 -0.45 -12.39 -2.86
CA TYR A 388 0.96 -12.53 -2.50
C TYR A 388 1.34 -14.02 -2.34
N PRO A 389 1.26 -14.83 -3.41
CA PRO A 389 1.82 -16.18 -3.37
C PRO A 389 3.33 -16.11 -3.14
N TRP A 390 3.92 -17.22 -2.70
CA TRP A 390 5.37 -17.34 -2.56
C TRP A 390 6.11 -16.95 -3.84
N SER A 391 7.26 -16.30 -3.71
CA SER A 391 8.04 -15.87 -4.88
C SER A 391 8.39 -17.06 -5.76
N GLY A 392 8.10 -16.93 -7.06
CA GLY A 392 8.30 -17.99 -8.05
C GLY A 392 7.16 -19.01 -8.14
N ILE A 393 6.13 -18.92 -7.31
CA ILE A 393 4.95 -19.80 -7.36
C ILE A 393 3.76 -19.06 -7.97
N GLY A 394 3.11 -19.72 -8.93
CA GLY A 394 1.79 -19.31 -9.45
C GLY A 394 0.73 -20.32 -9.05
N CYS A 395 -0.42 -19.81 -8.60
CA CYS A 395 -1.51 -20.62 -8.05
C CYS A 395 -2.81 -20.47 -8.84
N SER A 396 -3.67 -21.47 -8.77
CA SER A 396 -5.03 -21.40 -9.32
C SER A 396 -5.94 -20.52 -8.46
N ASN A 397 -7.01 -19.99 -9.06
CA ASN A 397 -8.02 -19.15 -8.38
C ASN A 397 -9.19 -19.96 -7.78
N GLU A 398 -8.96 -21.21 -7.41
CA GLU A 398 -9.99 -22.09 -6.83
C GLU A 398 -10.09 -21.89 -5.31
N SER A 399 -11.10 -22.49 -4.67
CA SER A 399 -11.28 -22.41 -3.21
C SER A 399 -10.20 -23.16 -2.42
N SER A 400 -9.57 -24.17 -3.03
CA SER A 400 -8.33 -24.77 -2.56
C SER A 400 -7.27 -24.56 -3.65
N PRO A 401 -6.49 -23.46 -3.58
CA PRO A 401 -5.51 -23.13 -4.61
C PRO A 401 -4.52 -24.26 -4.85
N ARG A 402 -4.25 -24.54 -6.12
CA ARG A 402 -3.28 -25.51 -6.61
C ARG A 402 -2.07 -24.80 -7.18
N ILE A 403 -0.87 -25.36 -7.00
CA ILE A 403 0.35 -24.85 -7.63
C ILE A 403 0.32 -25.22 -9.12
N ILE A 404 0.20 -24.21 -9.98
CA ILE A 404 0.16 -24.36 -11.44
C ILE A 404 1.45 -23.89 -12.12
N SER A 405 2.25 -23.07 -11.43
CA SER A 405 3.52 -22.58 -11.95
C SER A 405 4.59 -22.62 -10.86
N LEU A 406 5.76 -23.15 -11.19
CA LEU A 406 6.93 -23.15 -10.34
C LEU A 406 8.13 -22.65 -11.14
N ASN A 407 8.63 -21.48 -10.78
CA ASN A 407 9.81 -20.84 -11.33
C ASN A 407 10.89 -20.75 -10.24
N LEU A 408 11.92 -21.58 -10.38
CA LEU A 408 13.14 -21.55 -9.58
C LEU A 408 14.35 -21.32 -10.48
N SER A 409 14.16 -20.58 -11.58
CA SER A 409 15.26 -20.20 -12.45
C SER A 409 16.27 -19.33 -11.70
N SER A 410 17.57 -19.46 -12.02
CA SER A 410 18.64 -18.66 -11.42
C SER A 410 18.67 -18.68 -9.88
N SER A 411 18.23 -19.78 -9.27
CA SER A 411 18.10 -19.93 -7.81
C SER A 411 19.30 -20.66 -7.19
N ASN A 412 20.41 -20.78 -7.92
CA ASN A 412 21.64 -21.50 -7.52
C ASN A 412 21.36 -22.94 -7.05
N LEU A 413 20.38 -23.61 -7.67
CA LEU A 413 20.03 -24.98 -7.32
C LEU A 413 21.16 -25.93 -7.74
N THR A 414 21.48 -26.91 -6.89
CA THR A 414 22.49 -27.94 -7.15
C THR A 414 21.92 -29.33 -6.88
N GLY A 415 22.61 -30.38 -7.34
CA GLY A 415 22.19 -31.76 -7.12
C GLY A 415 21.28 -32.30 -8.24
N LEU A 416 20.42 -33.26 -7.92
CA LEU A 416 19.49 -33.89 -8.87
C LEU A 416 18.17 -33.14 -8.90
N ILE A 417 17.44 -33.20 -10.02
CA ILE A 417 16.05 -32.75 -10.07
C ILE A 417 15.20 -33.63 -9.13
N SER A 418 14.65 -33.04 -8.07
CA SER A 418 13.80 -33.72 -7.09
C SER A 418 12.57 -34.35 -7.75
N THR A 419 12.28 -35.59 -7.36
CA THR A 419 11.07 -36.30 -7.77
C THR A 419 9.80 -35.81 -7.06
N ASP A 420 9.93 -35.04 -5.97
CA ASP A 420 8.78 -34.45 -5.26
C ASP A 420 7.99 -33.48 -6.15
N ILE A 421 8.61 -32.96 -7.23
CA ILE A 421 7.92 -32.15 -8.24
C ILE A 421 6.76 -32.92 -8.90
N LEU A 422 6.83 -34.26 -8.95
CA LEU A 422 5.77 -35.09 -9.52
C LEU A 422 4.48 -35.08 -8.69
N ASP A 423 4.56 -34.70 -7.41
CA ASP A 423 3.40 -34.60 -6.53
C ASP A 423 2.59 -33.31 -6.81
N LEU A 424 3.17 -32.32 -7.51
CA LEU A 424 2.50 -31.11 -7.98
C LEU A 424 1.63 -31.39 -9.22
N THR A 425 0.60 -32.23 -9.06
CA THR A 425 -0.19 -32.78 -10.18
C THR A 425 -0.92 -31.75 -11.05
N ALA A 426 -1.11 -30.52 -10.55
CA ALA A 426 -1.74 -29.43 -11.29
C ALA A 426 -0.75 -28.57 -12.09
N LEU A 427 0.56 -28.84 -11.99
CA LEU A 427 1.62 -28.01 -12.56
C LEU A 427 1.55 -27.91 -14.08
N GLN A 428 1.53 -26.68 -14.58
CA GLN A 428 1.50 -26.31 -16.00
C GLN A 428 2.85 -25.75 -16.46
N ILE A 429 3.51 -24.96 -15.60
CA ILE A 429 4.78 -24.31 -15.93
C ILE A 429 5.83 -24.74 -14.91
N LEU A 430 6.94 -25.29 -15.39
CA LEU A 430 8.14 -25.57 -14.60
C LEU A 430 9.36 -24.94 -15.24
N ASP A 431 9.96 -23.98 -14.55
CA ASP A 431 11.23 -23.36 -14.96
C ASP A 431 12.29 -23.59 -13.89
N LEU A 432 13.30 -24.41 -14.22
CA LEU A 432 14.50 -24.67 -13.42
C LEU A 432 15.76 -24.20 -14.15
N SER A 433 15.63 -23.33 -15.14
CA SER A 433 16.75 -22.90 -15.99
C SER A 433 17.80 -22.08 -15.23
N ASN A 434 19.01 -22.02 -15.77
CA ASN A 434 20.12 -21.24 -15.20
C ASN A 434 20.49 -21.66 -13.78
N ASN A 435 20.63 -22.97 -13.55
CA ASN A 435 21.05 -23.54 -12.27
C ASN A 435 22.21 -24.54 -12.51
N ASP A 436 22.75 -25.11 -11.42
CA ASP A 436 23.81 -26.10 -11.46
C ASP A 436 23.26 -27.53 -11.22
N LEU A 437 22.06 -27.82 -11.73
CA LEU A 437 21.44 -29.14 -11.60
C LEU A 437 22.15 -30.17 -12.48
N THR A 438 22.24 -31.40 -11.97
CA THR A 438 22.99 -32.52 -12.55
C THR A 438 22.13 -33.78 -12.64
N GLY A 439 22.67 -34.82 -13.28
CA GLY A 439 22.02 -36.13 -13.37
C GLY A 439 20.97 -36.23 -14.46
N LYS A 440 20.12 -37.26 -14.40
CA LYS A 440 19.12 -37.55 -15.44
C LYS A 440 17.85 -36.76 -15.17
N VAL A 441 17.16 -36.34 -16.23
CA VAL A 441 15.83 -35.72 -16.13
C VAL A 441 14.83 -36.79 -15.66
N PRO A 442 14.13 -36.59 -14.53
CA PRO A 442 13.11 -37.52 -14.08
C PRO A 442 11.95 -37.56 -15.08
N ASP A 443 11.12 -38.60 -15.01
CA ASP A 443 9.98 -38.77 -15.92
C ASP A 443 8.83 -37.80 -15.57
N LEU A 444 9.03 -36.52 -15.87
CA LEU A 444 8.08 -35.43 -15.68
C LEU A 444 6.87 -35.53 -16.60
N SER A 445 6.84 -36.50 -17.53
CA SER A 445 5.71 -36.73 -18.42
C SER A 445 4.42 -37.10 -17.66
N LYS A 446 4.56 -37.63 -16.44
CA LYS A 446 3.46 -37.94 -15.52
C LYS A 446 2.64 -36.72 -15.11
N LEU A 447 3.21 -35.51 -15.22
CA LEU A 447 2.49 -34.26 -15.04
C LEU A 447 1.65 -33.98 -16.30
N SER A 448 0.42 -34.49 -16.31
CA SER A 448 -0.46 -34.45 -17.49
C SER A 448 -0.83 -33.04 -17.94
N LYS A 449 -0.81 -32.06 -17.03
CA LYS A 449 -1.11 -30.64 -17.29
C LYS A 449 0.13 -29.80 -17.67
N LEU A 450 1.33 -30.38 -17.68
CA LEU A 450 2.57 -29.62 -17.91
C LEU A 450 2.64 -29.11 -19.36
N GLU A 451 2.63 -27.80 -19.55
CA GLU A 451 2.66 -27.14 -20.86
C GLU A 451 4.02 -26.53 -21.18
N VAL A 452 4.77 -26.11 -20.15
CA VAL A 452 6.09 -25.48 -20.31
C VAL A 452 7.09 -26.14 -19.36
N LEU A 453 8.18 -26.65 -19.93
CA LEU A 453 9.31 -27.20 -19.20
C LEU A 453 10.61 -26.55 -19.67
N ASN A 454 11.19 -25.71 -18.83
CA ASN A 454 12.47 -25.05 -19.10
C ASN A 454 13.56 -25.55 -18.13
N LEU A 455 14.56 -26.22 -18.70
CA LEU A 455 15.72 -26.80 -18.02
C LEU A 455 17.04 -26.30 -18.64
N GLU A 456 16.99 -25.23 -19.45
CA GLU A 456 18.18 -24.68 -20.10
C GLU A 456 19.25 -24.23 -19.09
N ASN A 457 20.50 -24.19 -19.55
CA ASN A 457 21.64 -23.75 -18.74
C ASN A 457 21.76 -24.50 -17.40
N ASN A 458 21.73 -25.84 -17.47
CA ASN A 458 22.05 -26.77 -16.40
C ASN A 458 23.09 -27.81 -16.87
N ASN A 459 23.58 -28.67 -15.98
CA ASN A 459 24.56 -29.73 -16.27
C ASN A 459 23.90 -31.13 -16.33
N LEU A 460 22.78 -31.24 -17.05
CA LEU A 460 21.96 -32.45 -17.13
C LEU A 460 22.55 -33.49 -18.10
N SER A 461 22.30 -34.77 -17.82
CA SER A 461 22.79 -35.92 -18.59
C SER A 461 21.72 -36.53 -19.50
N CYS A 462 22.15 -37.10 -20.63
CA CYS A 462 21.31 -37.84 -21.58
C CYS A 462 21.03 -39.30 -21.13
N PRO A 463 19.95 -39.94 -21.63
CA PRO A 463 18.90 -39.42 -22.53
C PRO A 463 17.72 -38.75 -21.80
N ILE A 464 17.03 -37.83 -22.49
CA ILE A 464 15.75 -37.25 -22.04
C ILE A 464 14.66 -38.33 -22.12
N PRO A 465 13.72 -38.40 -21.16
CA PRO A 465 12.58 -39.34 -21.21
C PRO A 465 11.83 -39.28 -22.56
N PRO A 466 11.62 -40.43 -23.25
CA PRO A 466 11.02 -40.46 -24.58
C PRO A 466 9.63 -39.82 -24.66
N GLU A 467 8.85 -39.94 -23.60
CA GLU A 467 7.49 -39.41 -23.54
C GLU A 467 7.46 -37.87 -23.53
N LEU A 468 8.44 -37.20 -22.93
CA LEU A 468 8.59 -35.75 -22.99
C LEU A 468 8.90 -35.29 -24.42
N ILE A 469 9.76 -36.02 -25.13
CA ILE A 469 10.08 -35.75 -26.55
C ILE A 469 8.84 -35.96 -27.42
N ARG A 470 8.05 -37.00 -27.17
CA ARG A 470 6.79 -37.25 -27.88
C ARG A 470 5.82 -36.09 -27.70
N ARG A 471 5.57 -35.65 -26.47
CA ARG A 471 4.70 -34.50 -26.16
C ARG A 471 5.19 -33.20 -26.80
N PHE A 472 6.51 -32.98 -26.83
CA PHE A 472 7.10 -31.84 -27.54
C PHE A 472 6.83 -31.88 -29.05
N ASN A 473 7.07 -33.02 -29.69
CA ASN A 473 6.80 -33.20 -31.13
C ASN A 473 5.31 -33.06 -31.46
N ASP A 474 4.43 -33.47 -30.55
CA ASP A 474 2.98 -33.33 -30.67
C ASP A 474 2.48 -31.90 -30.37
N SER A 475 3.38 -30.94 -30.08
CA SER A 475 3.06 -29.55 -29.69
C SER A 475 2.21 -29.43 -28.41
N LEU A 476 2.27 -30.45 -27.54
CA LEU A 476 1.58 -30.50 -26.24
C LEU A 476 2.46 -30.04 -25.07
N LEU A 477 3.75 -29.79 -25.31
CA LEU A 477 4.74 -29.36 -24.33
C LEU A 477 5.76 -28.46 -25.02
N SER A 478 6.01 -27.26 -24.49
CA SER A 478 7.19 -26.47 -24.81
C SER A 478 8.36 -26.99 -23.98
N LEU A 479 9.40 -27.51 -24.65
CA LEU A 479 10.56 -28.13 -24.00
C LEU A 479 11.85 -27.39 -24.37
N SER A 480 12.47 -26.80 -23.36
CA SER A 480 13.78 -26.13 -23.46
C SER A 480 14.78 -26.89 -22.60
N VAL A 481 15.67 -27.67 -23.20
CA VAL A 481 16.67 -28.46 -22.47
C VAL A 481 17.96 -28.62 -23.28
N LYS A 482 19.09 -28.49 -22.59
CA LYS A 482 20.41 -28.78 -23.15
C LYS A 482 21.09 -29.81 -22.27
N CYS A 483 21.30 -31.01 -22.81
CA CYS A 483 22.00 -32.08 -22.11
C CYS A 483 23.45 -32.17 -22.58
N ASN A 484 24.34 -32.48 -21.63
CA ASN A 484 25.71 -32.83 -21.94
C ASN A 484 25.78 -34.30 -22.35
N ASN A 485 26.33 -34.54 -23.54
CA ASN A 485 26.66 -35.89 -23.99
C ASN A 485 27.92 -36.37 -23.26
N GLU A 486 27.80 -36.66 -21.97
CA GLU A 486 28.74 -37.58 -21.35
C GLU A 486 28.38 -38.98 -21.82
N MET A 487 29.05 -39.43 -22.89
CA MET A 487 29.19 -40.85 -23.14
C MET A 487 29.68 -41.47 -21.85
N GLU A 488 28.88 -42.36 -21.25
CA GLU A 488 29.32 -43.24 -20.17
C GLU A 488 30.67 -43.84 -20.57
N LYS A 489 31.77 -43.27 -20.06
CA LYS A 489 33.05 -43.95 -20.05
C LYS A 489 32.85 -45.08 -19.07
N LYS A 490 32.54 -46.27 -19.60
CA LYS A 490 32.72 -47.52 -18.86
C LYS A 490 34.12 -47.48 -18.26
N GLU A 491 34.20 -47.28 -16.96
CA GLU A 491 35.43 -47.43 -16.20
C GLU A 491 35.93 -48.86 -16.43
N LYS A 492 36.96 -48.99 -17.27
CA LYS A 492 37.82 -50.15 -17.22
C LYS A 492 38.82 -49.89 -16.11
N ASN A 493 38.59 -50.53 -14.97
CA ASN A 493 39.55 -50.64 -13.87
C ASN A 493 40.96 -50.89 -14.44
N LYS A 494 41.86 -49.92 -14.26
CA LYS A 494 43.29 -50.13 -14.37
C LYS A 494 43.98 -49.61 -13.12
N VAL A 495 44.56 -50.58 -12.43
CA VAL A 495 45.42 -50.49 -11.25
C VAL A 495 46.54 -49.48 -11.50
N VAL A 496 46.74 -48.57 -10.54
CA VAL A 496 47.83 -47.60 -10.50
C VAL A 496 49.06 -48.25 -9.87
N ILE A 497 50.20 -48.21 -10.57
CA ILE A 497 51.54 -48.39 -9.98
C ILE A 497 52.33 -47.10 -10.29
N PRO A 498 52.99 -46.46 -9.31
CA PRO A 498 53.72 -45.21 -9.52
C PRO A 498 55.19 -45.49 -9.85
N VAL A 499 55.73 -44.83 -10.89
CA VAL A 499 57.18 -44.60 -11.02
C VAL A 499 57.44 -43.19 -11.54
N VAL A 500 58.30 -42.52 -10.79
CA VAL A 500 58.78 -41.14 -10.89
C VAL A 500 59.76 -40.96 -12.06
N ALA A 501 59.69 -39.82 -12.74
CA ALA A 501 60.81 -38.90 -13.00
C ALA A 501 60.68 -38.15 -14.35
N SER A 502 60.68 -36.82 -14.23
CA SER A 502 61.38 -35.86 -15.12
C SER A 502 61.06 -35.86 -16.62
N ILE A 503 60.54 -34.73 -17.11
CA ILE A 503 61.27 -33.79 -17.97
C ILE A 503 60.41 -32.51 -18.07
N GLY A 504 60.73 -31.54 -17.21
CA GLY A 504 60.49 -30.13 -17.48
C GLY A 504 61.52 -29.67 -18.52
N GLY A 505 61.06 -29.09 -19.62
CA GLY A 505 61.97 -28.64 -20.68
C GLY A 505 61.32 -28.25 -22.00
N LEU A 506 60.02 -28.45 -22.18
CA LEU A 506 59.34 -28.15 -23.46
C LEU A 506 58.31 -27.01 -23.40
N PHE A 507 57.95 -26.51 -22.21
CA PHE A 507 56.97 -25.43 -22.09
C PHE A 507 57.53 -24.00 -22.18
N ILE A 508 58.86 -23.82 -22.08
CA ILE A 508 59.49 -22.50 -22.10
C ILE A 508 59.87 -22.04 -23.52
N ILE A 509 60.05 -22.97 -24.47
CA ILE A 509 60.46 -22.65 -25.85
C ILE A 509 59.24 -22.25 -26.72
N ALA A 510 58.05 -22.78 -26.44
CA ALA A 510 56.83 -22.45 -27.19
C ALA A 510 56.31 -21.03 -26.91
N ILE A 511 56.53 -20.51 -25.70
CA ILE A 511 56.05 -19.19 -25.27
C ILE A 511 56.87 -18.06 -25.91
N ILE A 512 58.17 -18.28 -26.16
CA ILE A 512 59.06 -17.29 -26.77
C ILE A 512 58.77 -17.13 -28.28
N ALA A 513 58.39 -18.21 -28.98
CA ALA A 513 58.06 -18.17 -30.40
C ALA A 513 56.74 -17.42 -30.70
N GLY A 514 55.73 -17.52 -29.81
CA GLY A 514 54.45 -16.84 -29.96
C GLY A 514 54.54 -15.32 -29.81
N ILE A 515 55.43 -14.83 -28.94
CA ILE A 515 55.63 -13.40 -28.68
C ILE A 515 56.34 -12.72 -29.86
N ILE A 516 57.27 -13.41 -30.53
CA ILE A 516 57.96 -12.90 -31.72
C ILE A 516 57.02 -12.80 -32.94
N PHE A 517 56.06 -13.74 -33.06
CA PHE A 517 55.06 -13.73 -34.14
C PHE A 517 54.00 -12.61 -33.97
N TRP A 518 53.70 -12.22 -32.72
CA TRP A 518 52.72 -11.17 -32.44
C TRP A 518 53.26 -9.74 -32.67
N ILE A 519 54.56 -9.53 -32.43
CA ILE A 519 55.23 -8.23 -32.65
C ILE A 519 55.46 -7.94 -34.15
N ALA A 520 55.56 -8.98 -35.00
CA ALA A 520 55.78 -8.81 -36.44
C ALA A 520 54.53 -8.41 -37.25
N ARG A 521 53.32 -8.45 -36.66
CA ARG A 521 52.06 -8.15 -37.38
C ARG A 521 51.48 -6.76 -37.11
N SER A 522 52.04 -6.00 -36.17
CA SER A 522 51.54 -4.67 -35.79
C SER A 522 52.41 -3.50 -36.27
N LYS A 523 52.84 -3.48 -37.55
CA LYS A 523 53.37 -2.25 -38.20
C LYS A 523 53.14 -2.27 -39.72
N ARG A 524 52.02 -1.69 -40.19
CA ARG A 524 51.93 -0.72 -41.32
C ARG A 524 50.48 -0.34 -41.66
N LYS A 525 50.15 0.90 -41.28
CA LYS A 525 49.13 1.88 -41.78
C LYS A 525 49.50 2.34 -43.23
N GLN A 526 48.73 3.01 -44.10
CA GLN A 526 47.41 3.67 -44.16
C GLN A 526 47.12 4.16 -45.62
N GLU A 527 45.86 4.58 -45.89
CA GLU A 527 45.36 5.69 -46.79
C GLU A 527 45.07 5.42 -48.29
N GLY A 528 44.01 5.96 -48.96
CA GLY A 528 42.86 6.85 -48.64
C GLY A 528 42.05 7.27 -49.92
N ASN A 529 40.76 7.67 -49.77
CA ASN A 529 39.82 8.51 -50.60
C ASN A 529 39.54 8.18 -52.11
N ASP A 530 38.41 8.47 -52.80
CA ASP A 530 37.15 9.23 -52.61
C ASP A 530 36.08 8.86 -53.70
N ALA A 531 34.80 9.20 -53.44
CA ALA A 531 33.73 9.68 -54.37
C ALA A 531 32.75 8.78 -55.22
N VAL A 532 31.45 8.92 -54.89
CA VAL A 532 30.24 9.28 -55.71
C VAL A 532 29.43 8.21 -56.51
N GLU A 533 28.27 7.84 -55.93
CA GLU A 533 26.83 8.03 -56.32
C GLU A 533 26.19 7.55 -57.67
N VAL A 534 24.93 7.05 -57.56
CA VAL A 534 23.71 7.26 -58.41
C VAL A 534 22.94 6.02 -58.98
N HIS A 535 21.70 5.88 -58.47
CA HIS A 535 20.38 5.50 -59.05
C HIS A 535 19.92 4.08 -59.47
N ARG A 536 18.66 3.83 -59.02
CA ARG A 536 17.60 2.83 -59.33
C ARG A 536 17.02 3.02 -60.76
N PRO A 537 16.22 2.09 -61.34
CA PRO A 537 14.75 2.04 -61.09
C PRO A 537 14.08 0.64 -61.23
N GLU A 538 13.04 0.31 -60.45
CA GLU A 538 11.57 0.27 -60.77
C GLU A 538 11.14 -0.78 -61.83
N THR A 539 10.05 -1.56 -61.67
CA THR A 539 8.66 -1.09 -61.85
C THR A 539 7.59 -2.18 -61.58
N LYS A 540 6.46 -1.78 -60.93
CA LYS A 540 5.00 -1.93 -61.31
C LYS A 540 4.41 -3.35 -61.56
N THR A 541 3.16 -3.74 -61.28
CA THR A 541 1.85 -3.12 -60.90
C THR A 541 0.79 -4.24 -60.79
N ASN A 542 -0.25 -4.12 -59.93
CA ASN A 542 -1.68 -4.09 -60.30
C ASN A 542 -2.67 -4.37 -59.14
N VAL A 543 -3.86 -3.79 -59.32
CA VAL A 543 -4.89 -3.37 -58.35
C VAL A 543 -6.20 -4.17 -58.55
N GLY A 544 -6.99 -4.30 -57.47
CA GLY A 544 -8.46 -4.45 -57.44
C GLY A 544 -8.92 -5.57 -56.48
N ASP A 545 -9.99 -5.51 -55.68
CA ASP A 545 -10.97 -4.49 -55.28
C ASP A 545 -11.77 -5.09 -54.08
N GLY A 546 -12.24 -4.25 -53.15
CA GLY A 546 -13.45 -4.38 -52.32
C GLY A 546 -13.61 -5.48 -51.24
N SER A 547 -13.43 -5.12 -49.95
CA SER A 547 -14.39 -5.35 -48.83
C SER A 547 -13.76 -5.02 -47.45
N LEU A 548 -14.48 -4.25 -46.64
CA LEU A 548 -14.08 -3.74 -45.31
C LEU A 548 -14.02 -4.85 -44.25
N GLU A 549 -12.81 -5.12 -43.75
CA GLU A 549 -12.56 -5.48 -42.36
C GLU A 549 -11.41 -4.60 -41.86
N THR A 550 -11.59 -3.94 -40.71
CA THR A 550 -10.60 -3.08 -40.04
C THR A 550 -9.41 -3.92 -39.55
N ARG A 551 -8.52 -4.27 -40.47
CA ARG A 551 -7.18 -4.81 -40.20
C ARG A 551 -6.16 -3.67 -40.22
N ARG A 552 -5.33 -3.60 -39.17
CA ARG A 552 -4.17 -2.71 -39.07
C ARG A 552 -3.31 -2.85 -40.34
N ARG A 553 -3.16 -1.79 -41.13
CA ARG A 553 -2.38 -1.78 -42.38
C ARG A 553 -0.95 -1.28 -42.13
N GLN A 554 0.02 -2.00 -42.69
CA GLN A 554 1.45 -1.65 -42.67
C GLN A 554 1.78 -0.92 -43.98
N PHE A 555 2.51 0.21 -43.90
CA PHE A 555 2.92 1.01 -45.05
C PHE A 555 4.38 0.77 -45.43
N THR A 556 4.68 0.85 -46.73
CA THR A 556 6.03 0.74 -47.28
C THR A 556 6.70 2.11 -47.41
N TYR A 557 8.04 2.16 -47.36
CA TYR A 557 8.81 3.40 -47.54
C TYR A 557 8.47 4.12 -48.86
N SER A 558 8.24 3.37 -49.94
CA SER A 558 7.81 3.91 -51.24
C SER A 558 6.48 4.66 -51.17
N GLU A 559 5.55 4.22 -50.32
CA GLU A 559 4.26 4.89 -50.14
C GLU A 559 4.42 6.18 -49.34
N VAL A 560 5.28 6.19 -48.34
CA VAL A 560 5.57 7.39 -47.54
C VAL A 560 6.29 8.45 -48.37
N VAL A 561 7.23 8.06 -49.24
CA VAL A 561 7.87 8.96 -50.22
C VAL A 561 6.83 9.53 -51.18
N ARG A 562 5.84 8.72 -51.60
CA ARG A 562 4.75 9.17 -52.48
C ARG A 562 3.82 10.16 -51.76
N VAL A 563 3.40 9.84 -50.54
CA VAL A 563 2.47 10.63 -49.71
C VAL A 563 3.08 11.98 -49.32
N THR A 564 4.36 12.02 -49.01
CA THR A 564 5.07 13.26 -48.65
C THR A 564 5.56 14.06 -49.87
N ASN A 565 5.21 13.61 -51.09
CA ASN A 565 5.72 14.15 -52.35
C ASN A 565 7.25 14.31 -52.31
N ASN A 566 7.95 13.22 -52.02
CA ASN A 566 9.40 13.18 -51.85
C ASN A 566 9.93 14.16 -50.77
N PHE A 567 9.18 14.30 -49.67
CA PHE A 567 9.56 15.12 -48.51
C PHE A 567 9.79 16.61 -48.82
N VAL A 568 9.13 17.13 -49.86
CA VAL A 568 9.39 18.49 -50.36
C VAL A 568 9.00 19.59 -49.36
N ARG A 569 7.94 19.40 -48.58
CA ARG A 569 7.38 20.45 -47.70
C ARG A 569 7.63 20.13 -46.23
N ILE A 570 8.50 20.92 -45.59
CA ILE A 570 8.85 20.82 -44.16
C ILE A 570 7.93 21.72 -43.34
N LEU A 571 7.25 21.17 -42.35
CA LEU A 571 6.36 21.88 -41.42
C LEU A 571 7.11 22.44 -40.20
N GLY A 572 8.25 21.85 -39.84
CA GLY A 572 9.10 22.33 -38.75
C GLY A 572 10.36 21.50 -38.57
N ARG A 573 11.39 22.06 -37.93
CA ARG A 573 12.65 21.35 -37.60
C ARG A 573 12.91 21.44 -36.10
N GLY A 574 12.99 20.29 -35.44
CA GLY A 574 13.41 20.18 -34.05
C GLY A 574 14.72 19.39 -33.92
N SER A 575 15.21 19.23 -32.69
CA SER A 575 16.44 18.49 -32.36
C SER A 575 16.42 17.00 -32.75
N PHE A 576 15.24 16.46 -33.10
CA PHE A 576 15.01 15.07 -33.48
C PHE A 576 14.48 14.92 -34.92
N GLY A 577 14.88 15.83 -35.82
CA GLY A 577 14.59 15.74 -37.25
C GLY A 577 13.50 16.68 -37.76
N ALA A 578 13.39 16.77 -39.09
CA ALA A 578 12.40 17.57 -39.79
C ALA A 578 11.05 16.85 -39.85
N VAL A 579 9.96 17.60 -39.66
CA VAL A 579 8.58 17.13 -39.85
C VAL A 579 8.13 17.51 -41.24
N TYR A 580 7.62 16.54 -42.00
CA TYR A 580 7.23 16.74 -43.40
C TYR A 580 5.71 16.65 -43.56
N HIS A 581 5.16 17.53 -44.41
CA HIS A 581 3.78 17.51 -44.84
C HIS A 581 3.58 16.45 -45.93
N GLY A 582 2.54 15.63 -45.82
CA GLY A 582 2.10 14.71 -46.86
C GLY A 582 0.59 14.75 -47.09
N MET A 583 0.16 14.16 -48.19
CA MET A 583 -1.25 13.89 -48.51
C MET A 583 -1.45 12.42 -48.81
N MET A 584 -2.41 11.81 -48.11
CA MET A 584 -2.79 10.42 -48.29
C MET A 584 -4.31 10.34 -48.44
N ASP A 585 -4.79 9.82 -49.57
CA ASP A 585 -6.22 9.70 -49.88
C ASP A 585 -7.01 11.00 -49.60
N ASP A 586 -6.44 12.14 -50.03
CA ASP A 586 -6.93 13.52 -49.83
C ASP A 586 -6.91 14.06 -48.38
N ILE A 587 -6.26 13.35 -47.45
CA ILE A 587 -6.09 13.75 -46.04
C ILE A 587 -4.66 14.27 -45.80
N GLN A 588 -4.52 15.40 -45.08
CA GLN A 588 -3.23 15.96 -44.72
C GLN A 588 -2.60 15.20 -43.55
N VAL A 589 -1.32 14.82 -43.68
CA VAL A 589 -0.57 14.04 -42.69
C VAL A 589 0.80 14.64 -42.41
N ALA A 590 1.38 14.37 -41.24
CA ALA A 590 2.71 14.83 -40.83
C ALA A 590 3.64 13.64 -40.50
N ALA A 591 4.85 13.59 -41.07
CA ALA A 591 5.80 12.48 -40.92
C ALA A 591 7.10 12.91 -40.20
N LYS A 592 7.57 12.12 -39.22
CA LYS A 592 8.80 12.35 -38.41
C LYS A 592 9.48 11.00 -38.05
N MET A 593 10.81 10.96 -37.87
CA MET A 593 11.57 9.73 -37.51
C MET A 593 12.17 9.80 -36.09
N LEU A 594 11.98 8.77 -35.22
CA LEU A 594 12.83 8.27 -34.08
C LEU A 594 12.09 7.33 -33.06
N ALA A 595 12.87 6.69 -32.15
CA ALA A 595 12.69 5.49 -31.27
C ALA A 595 11.68 5.56 -30.06
N PRO A 596 11.32 4.42 -29.38
CA PRO A 596 9.99 4.15 -28.80
C PRO A 596 9.77 4.57 -27.35
N ASN A 597 8.66 5.28 -27.07
CA ASN A 597 7.58 4.86 -26.16
C ASN A 597 6.41 5.87 -26.14
N LEU A 598 5.21 5.36 -25.87
CA LEU A 598 3.90 5.79 -26.41
C LEU A 598 3.31 7.13 -25.90
N THR A 599 2.72 7.90 -26.82
CA THR A 599 1.27 8.15 -26.81
C THR A 599 0.61 7.26 -27.86
N LYS A 600 -0.73 7.08 -27.85
CA LYS A 600 -1.46 6.09 -28.66
C LYS A 600 -0.92 6.02 -30.10
N LEU A 601 -0.29 4.89 -30.40
CA LEU A 601 0.49 4.63 -31.60
C LEU A 601 -0.44 4.20 -32.73
N GLU A 602 -0.67 5.05 -33.72
CA GLU A 602 -1.48 4.70 -34.91
C GLU A 602 -0.66 3.83 -35.90
N GLY A 603 0.67 3.85 -35.80
CA GLY A 603 1.56 2.94 -36.53
C GLY A 603 3.04 3.18 -36.25
N TYR A 604 3.89 2.20 -36.56
CA TYR A 604 5.34 2.30 -36.49
C TYR A 604 6.01 1.81 -37.79
N LEU A 605 7.19 2.33 -38.08
CA LEU A 605 8.05 1.98 -39.21
C LEU A 605 9.32 1.32 -38.67
N CYS A 606 9.63 0.10 -39.09
CA CYS A 606 10.90 -0.59 -38.81
C CYS A 606 11.51 -1.08 -40.13
N GLU A 607 12.57 -0.43 -40.63
CA GLU A 607 13.43 -1.04 -41.65
C GLU A 607 14.88 -0.52 -41.52
N GLY A 608 15.80 -1.42 -41.21
CA GLY A 608 17.21 -1.09 -40.95
C GLY A 608 17.41 -0.22 -39.69
N THR A 609 18.25 0.83 -39.79
CA THR A 609 18.54 1.76 -38.68
C THR A 609 17.48 2.86 -38.48
N HIS A 610 16.37 2.82 -39.21
CA HIS A 610 15.35 3.86 -39.17
C HIS A 610 14.07 3.32 -38.51
N LEU A 611 13.77 3.88 -37.32
CA LEU A 611 12.57 3.65 -36.54
C LEU A 611 11.75 4.94 -36.52
N GLY A 612 10.47 4.88 -36.93
CA GLY A 612 9.56 6.01 -36.92
C GLY A 612 8.22 5.66 -36.27
N LEU A 613 7.62 6.59 -35.54
CA LEU A 613 6.36 6.41 -34.80
C LEU A 613 5.38 7.51 -35.20
N ILE A 614 4.11 7.14 -35.40
CA ILE A 614 3.03 8.07 -35.77
C ILE A 614 2.13 8.28 -34.54
N PHE A 615 1.96 9.54 -34.14
CA PHE A 615 1.15 9.96 -32.99
C PHE A 615 -0.10 10.74 -33.42
N GLU A 616 -1.09 10.79 -32.54
CA GLU A 616 -2.29 11.62 -32.63
C GLU A 616 -1.95 13.14 -32.68
N TYR A 617 -2.66 13.90 -33.50
CA TYR A 617 -2.48 15.36 -33.62
C TYR A 617 -3.14 16.10 -32.45
N MET A 618 -2.39 16.97 -31.76
CA MET A 618 -2.87 17.78 -30.63
C MET A 618 -3.31 19.16 -31.13
N ALA A 619 -4.58 19.30 -31.50
CA ALA A 619 -5.09 20.47 -32.23
C ALA A 619 -4.98 21.81 -31.49
N ASN A 620 -4.93 21.80 -30.15
CA ASN A 620 -4.87 23.01 -29.33
C ASN A 620 -3.45 23.35 -28.84
N GLY A 621 -2.41 22.69 -29.35
CA GLY A 621 -1.02 23.04 -29.03
C GLY A 621 -0.64 22.78 -27.56
N SER A 622 0.32 23.54 -27.04
CA SER A 622 0.83 23.37 -25.66
C SER A 622 0.17 24.33 -24.66
N LEU A 623 0.10 23.94 -23.40
CA LEU A 623 -0.42 24.80 -22.32
C LEU A 623 0.36 26.12 -22.20
N ALA A 624 1.67 26.11 -22.47
CA ALA A 624 2.48 27.32 -22.49
C ALA A 624 1.95 28.39 -23.46
N GLN A 625 1.42 27.98 -24.61
CA GLN A 625 0.84 28.92 -25.59
C GLN A 625 -0.41 29.60 -25.03
N HIS A 626 -1.27 28.85 -24.32
CA HIS A 626 -2.49 29.40 -23.71
C HIS A 626 -2.23 30.26 -22.47
N LEU A 627 -1.13 30.01 -21.76
CA LEU A 627 -0.73 30.84 -20.62
C LEU A 627 -0.08 32.14 -21.09
N TYR A 628 0.89 32.08 -21.99
CA TYR A 628 1.80 33.21 -22.27
C TYR A 628 1.55 33.98 -23.56
N GLU A 629 0.90 33.40 -24.58
CA GLU A 629 0.65 34.12 -25.84
C GLU A 629 -0.62 35.01 -25.75
N ILE A 630 -0.54 36.22 -26.30
CA ILE A 630 -1.60 37.25 -26.22
C ILE A 630 -2.79 36.92 -27.15
N SER A 631 -2.61 36.03 -28.13
CA SER A 631 -3.60 35.71 -29.18
C SER A 631 -4.53 34.54 -28.87
N SER A 632 -4.34 33.79 -27.78
CA SER A 632 -5.20 32.66 -27.40
C SER A 632 -6.37 33.08 -26.50
N SER A 633 -7.51 32.39 -26.61
CA SER A 633 -8.64 32.54 -25.68
C SER A 633 -8.18 32.28 -24.23
N VAL A 634 -8.50 33.21 -23.32
CA VAL A 634 -8.13 33.06 -21.90
C VAL A 634 -8.85 31.87 -21.30
N LEU A 635 -8.09 30.87 -20.83
CA LEU A 635 -8.65 29.70 -20.14
C LEU A 635 -9.34 30.13 -18.84
N SER A 636 -10.58 29.66 -18.64
CA SER A 636 -11.32 29.85 -17.39
C SER A 636 -10.61 29.16 -16.22
N TRP A 637 -10.95 29.52 -14.99
CA TRP A 637 -10.39 28.85 -13.82
C TRP A 637 -10.76 27.36 -13.76
N GLU A 638 -11.98 27.02 -14.20
CA GLU A 638 -12.44 25.64 -14.34
C GLU A 638 -11.60 24.84 -15.34
N ASP A 639 -11.35 25.40 -16.55
CA ASP A 639 -10.54 24.74 -17.57
C ASP A 639 -9.10 24.53 -17.10
N ARG A 640 -8.54 25.51 -16.41
CA ARG A 640 -7.20 25.42 -15.79
C ARG A 640 -7.12 24.30 -14.77
N LEU A 641 -8.13 24.14 -13.91
CA LEU A 641 -8.20 23.06 -12.93
C LEU A 641 -8.34 21.68 -13.59
N ARG A 642 -9.14 21.58 -14.66
CA ARG A 642 -9.29 20.34 -15.44
C ARG A 642 -7.98 19.94 -16.12
N ILE A 643 -7.29 20.90 -16.76
CA ILE A 643 -5.97 20.68 -17.38
C ILE A 643 -4.92 20.27 -16.33
N ALA A 644 -4.88 20.94 -15.18
CA ALA A 644 -3.98 20.60 -14.09
C ALA A 644 -4.25 19.18 -13.55
N MET A 645 -5.52 18.82 -13.42
CA MET A 645 -5.96 17.48 -12.98
C MET A 645 -5.56 16.41 -13.99
N ASP A 646 -5.82 16.62 -15.28
CA ASP A 646 -5.45 15.69 -16.35
C ASP A 646 -3.92 15.48 -16.40
N ALA A 647 -3.13 16.56 -16.28
CA ALA A 647 -1.68 16.47 -16.22
C ALA A 647 -1.20 15.73 -14.96
N ALA A 648 -1.77 16.02 -13.79
CA ALA A 648 -1.45 15.32 -12.54
C ALA A 648 -1.79 13.82 -12.59
N GLN A 649 -2.93 13.49 -13.19
CA GLN A 649 -3.38 12.12 -13.38
C GLN A 649 -2.51 11.39 -14.42
N GLY A 650 -2.02 12.09 -15.44
CA GLY A 650 -0.99 11.59 -16.36
C GLY A 650 0.29 11.16 -15.64
N VAL A 651 0.79 11.97 -14.70
CA VAL A 651 1.98 11.61 -13.90
C VAL A 651 1.68 10.46 -12.92
N SER A 652 0.55 10.50 -12.21
CA SER A 652 0.26 9.47 -11.21
C SER A 652 -0.10 8.12 -11.84
N LEU A 653 -1.15 8.09 -12.67
CA LEU A 653 -1.78 6.86 -13.12
C LEU A 653 -0.95 6.09 -14.15
N PHE A 654 -0.19 6.80 -15.01
CA PHE A 654 0.55 6.16 -16.11
C PHE A 654 2.04 6.00 -15.83
N LEU A 655 2.66 6.90 -15.06
CA LEU A 655 4.11 6.91 -14.87
C LEU A 655 4.53 6.37 -13.50
N HIS A 656 3.93 6.85 -12.42
CA HIS A 656 4.33 6.47 -11.06
C HIS A 656 3.65 5.18 -10.57
N ASP A 657 2.34 5.05 -10.77
CA ASP A 657 1.56 3.93 -10.23
C ASP A 657 1.25 2.84 -11.27
N GLY A 658 1.17 3.22 -12.56
CA GLY A 658 0.83 2.32 -13.66
C GLY A 658 1.98 1.46 -14.21
N CYS A 659 3.23 1.76 -13.82
CA CYS A 659 4.43 1.04 -14.27
C CYS A 659 5.24 0.57 -13.07
N LYS A 660 5.69 -0.70 -13.06
CA LYS A 660 6.63 -1.24 -12.07
C LYS A 660 7.88 -1.77 -12.79
N PRO A 661 9.07 -1.14 -12.64
CA PRO A 661 9.36 0.02 -11.78
C PRO A 661 8.76 1.35 -12.29
N PRO A 662 8.57 2.35 -11.42
CA PRO A 662 7.98 3.64 -11.78
C PRO A 662 8.85 4.40 -12.79
N ILE A 663 8.21 4.94 -13.83
CA ILE A 663 8.87 5.79 -14.82
C ILE A 663 8.83 7.22 -14.31
N ILE A 664 9.98 7.89 -14.29
CA ILE A 664 10.09 9.29 -13.86
C ILE A 664 10.11 10.17 -15.12
N HIS A 665 9.21 11.14 -15.22
CA HIS A 665 9.12 12.02 -16.38
C HIS A 665 10.33 12.94 -16.49
N GLY A 666 10.74 13.54 -15.38
CA GLY A 666 11.89 14.43 -15.22
C GLY A 666 11.73 15.83 -15.82
N ASN A 667 10.65 16.14 -16.56
CA ASN A 667 10.53 17.40 -17.30
C ASN A 667 9.07 17.89 -17.40
N VAL A 668 8.34 17.90 -16.28
CA VAL A 668 6.96 18.38 -16.23
C VAL A 668 6.95 19.92 -16.22
N LYS A 669 6.46 20.52 -17.31
CA LYS A 669 6.34 21.99 -17.50
C LYS A 669 5.22 22.33 -18.49
N PRO A 670 4.68 23.56 -18.51
CA PRO A 670 3.59 23.95 -19.42
C PRO A 670 3.86 23.68 -20.91
N ALA A 671 5.11 23.76 -21.37
CA ALA A 671 5.48 23.49 -22.76
C ALA A 671 5.35 22.00 -23.15
N ASN A 672 5.38 21.10 -22.18
CA ASN A 672 5.31 19.64 -22.38
C ASN A 672 3.92 19.07 -21.99
N ILE A 673 2.94 19.95 -21.78
CA ILE A 673 1.53 19.58 -21.58
C ILE A 673 0.80 19.99 -22.85
N LEU A 674 0.43 19.01 -23.67
CA LEU A 674 -0.27 19.20 -24.94
C LEU A 674 -1.78 19.05 -24.75
N LEU A 675 -2.55 19.81 -25.52
CA LEU A 675 -4.00 19.88 -25.39
C LEU A 675 -4.68 19.31 -26.64
N THR A 676 -5.65 18.41 -26.42
CA THR A 676 -6.52 17.89 -27.48
C THR A 676 -7.55 18.94 -27.91
N GLU A 677 -8.33 18.66 -28.97
CA GLU A 677 -9.45 19.50 -29.43
C GLU A 677 -10.44 19.89 -28.31
N ASN A 678 -10.57 19.04 -27.29
CA ASN A 678 -11.47 19.23 -26.14
C ASN A 678 -10.77 19.80 -24.88
N PHE A 679 -9.58 20.40 -25.02
CA PHE A 679 -8.76 20.91 -23.90
C PHE A 679 -8.35 19.83 -22.87
N GLN A 680 -8.39 18.56 -23.25
CA GLN A 680 -7.87 17.48 -22.41
C GLN A 680 -6.34 17.51 -22.43
N ALA A 681 -5.70 17.43 -21.25
CA ALA A 681 -4.26 17.51 -21.15
C ALA A 681 -3.58 16.15 -21.32
N LYS A 682 -2.51 16.10 -22.13
CA LYS A 682 -1.64 14.93 -22.31
C LYS A 682 -0.17 15.35 -22.15
N LEU A 683 0.58 14.59 -21.37
CA LEU A 683 2.02 14.82 -21.18
C LEU A 683 2.82 14.38 -22.41
N SER A 684 3.88 15.12 -22.75
CA SER A 684 4.82 14.82 -23.85
C SER A 684 6.29 14.85 -23.38
N ASP A 685 7.20 14.37 -24.23
CA ASP A 685 8.67 14.42 -23.99
C ASP A 685 9.15 13.66 -22.73
N PHE A 686 8.57 12.48 -22.50
CA PHE A 686 9.00 11.53 -21.46
C PHE A 686 10.44 11.03 -21.71
N GLY A 687 11.26 10.95 -20.65
CA GLY A 687 12.59 10.33 -20.72
C GLY A 687 13.69 11.16 -21.39
N VAL A 688 13.46 12.45 -21.65
CA VAL A 688 14.41 13.34 -22.37
C VAL A 688 15.36 14.11 -21.42
N PHE A 689 15.43 13.77 -20.13
CA PHE A 689 16.31 14.45 -19.18
C PHE A 689 17.78 14.04 -19.37
N LYS A 690 18.48 14.66 -20.34
CA LYS A 690 19.93 14.49 -20.54
C LYS A 690 20.72 15.28 -19.50
N SER A 691 21.91 14.74 -19.19
CA SER A 691 22.89 15.08 -18.15
C SER A 691 23.51 16.48 -18.15
N TYR A 692 22.90 17.48 -18.81
CA TYR A 692 23.25 18.90 -18.66
C TYR A 692 21.97 19.74 -18.78
N PRO A 693 21.51 20.43 -17.71
CA PRO A 693 20.34 21.28 -17.78
C PRO A 693 20.63 22.48 -18.70
N THR A 694 19.80 22.68 -19.73
CA THR A 694 19.71 23.97 -20.44
C THR A 694 19.16 25.04 -19.48
N ASN A 695 19.44 26.32 -19.71
CA ASN A 695 18.97 27.42 -18.84
C ASN A 695 17.45 27.38 -18.58
N ASP A 696 16.66 26.93 -19.57
CA ASP A 696 15.21 26.82 -19.48
C ASP A 696 14.75 25.60 -18.62
N ASN A 697 15.49 24.49 -18.67
CA ASN A 697 15.21 23.31 -17.84
C ASN A 697 15.72 23.48 -16.40
N ALA A 698 16.77 24.27 -16.18
CA ALA A 698 17.39 24.51 -14.86
C ALA A 698 16.43 25.09 -13.80
N SER A 699 15.39 25.80 -14.26
CA SER A 699 14.39 26.47 -13.43
C SER A 699 13.36 25.52 -12.81
N TYR A 700 13.12 24.36 -13.42
CA TYR A 700 12.14 23.36 -12.95
C TYR A 700 12.78 22.20 -12.18
N VAL A 701 14.09 22.27 -11.95
CA VAL A 701 14.87 21.19 -11.36
C VAL A 701 14.69 21.14 -9.85
N ASP A 702 14.34 19.96 -9.37
CA ASP A 702 14.30 19.60 -7.95
C ASP A 702 15.63 19.93 -7.24
N PRO A 703 15.62 20.74 -6.16
CA PRO A 703 16.80 21.05 -5.35
C PRO A 703 17.52 19.81 -4.80
N GLU A 704 16.79 18.74 -4.48
CA GLU A 704 17.39 17.49 -4.00
C GLU A 704 18.04 16.70 -5.13
N TYR A 705 17.52 16.78 -6.35
CA TYR A 705 18.19 16.22 -7.52
C TYR A 705 19.52 16.93 -7.78
N LYS A 706 19.60 18.27 -7.64
CA LYS A 706 20.86 19.02 -7.80
C LYS A 706 21.95 18.55 -6.83
N THR A 707 21.57 18.01 -5.67
CA THR A 707 22.49 17.58 -4.62
C THR A 707 22.80 16.08 -4.70
N SER A 708 21.80 15.25 -4.99
CA SER A 708 21.91 13.79 -4.98
C SER A 708 22.23 13.17 -6.34
N ASN A 709 22.00 13.91 -7.44
CA ASN A 709 22.06 13.45 -8.82
C ASN A 709 21.17 12.21 -9.11
N ARG A 710 20.14 11.96 -8.29
CA ARG A 710 19.19 10.85 -8.44
C ARG A 710 17.78 11.41 -8.66
N LEU A 711 17.20 11.10 -9.82
CA LEU A 711 15.80 11.41 -10.11
C LEU A 711 14.89 10.49 -9.29
N SER A 712 13.80 11.04 -8.75
CA SER A 712 12.78 10.28 -8.04
C SER A 712 11.37 10.69 -8.52
N PRO A 713 10.32 9.91 -8.22
CA PRO A 713 8.94 10.35 -8.43
C PRO A 713 8.63 11.70 -7.77
N LYS A 714 9.30 12.03 -6.65
CA LYS A 714 9.16 13.32 -5.96
C LYS A 714 9.79 14.49 -6.72
N SER A 715 10.68 14.22 -7.67
CA SER A 715 11.22 15.24 -8.56
C SER A 715 10.15 15.68 -9.57
N ASP A 716 9.32 14.77 -10.07
CA ASP A 716 8.16 15.12 -10.91
C ASP A 716 7.10 15.91 -10.12
N VAL A 717 6.87 15.56 -8.85
CA VAL A 717 5.97 16.31 -7.96
C VAL A 717 6.45 17.76 -7.82
N TYR A 718 7.75 17.98 -7.67
CA TYR A 718 8.32 19.31 -7.57
C TYR A 718 8.13 20.13 -8.85
N SER A 719 8.45 19.56 -10.02
CA SER A 719 8.26 20.23 -11.31
C SER A 719 6.78 20.49 -11.63
N PHE A 720 5.90 19.57 -11.24
CA PHE A 720 4.44 19.77 -11.31
C PHE A 720 3.97 20.90 -10.38
N GLY A 721 4.52 21.01 -9.17
CA GLY A 721 4.23 22.09 -8.24
C GLY A 721 4.52 23.49 -8.83
N LEU A 722 5.66 23.62 -9.51
CA LEU A 722 6.00 24.85 -10.26
C LEU A 722 5.01 25.11 -11.41
N THR A 723 4.70 24.08 -12.18
CA THR A 723 3.70 24.13 -13.27
C THR A 723 2.34 24.58 -12.76
N LEU A 724 1.90 24.10 -11.59
CA LEU A 724 0.64 24.46 -10.98
C LEU A 724 0.64 25.94 -10.52
N LEU A 725 1.75 26.44 -9.97
CA LEU A 725 1.89 27.87 -9.67
C LEU A 725 1.78 28.73 -10.94
N GLU A 726 2.37 28.30 -12.05
CA GLU A 726 2.25 29.01 -13.33
C GLU A 726 0.82 28.98 -13.87
N ILE A 727 0.07 27.88 -13.71
CA ILE A 727 -1.35 27.79 -14.09
C ILE A 727 -2.20 28.79 -13.29
N VAL A 728 -1.93 28.93 -11.98
CA VAL A 728 -2.64 29.85 -11.08
C VAL A 728 -2.31 31.31 -11.40
N CYS A 729 -1.02 31.63 -11.49
CA CYS A 729 -0.52 33.01 -11.51
C CYS A 729 -0.34 33.57 -12.92
N CYS A 730 -0.20 32.67 -13.90
CA CYS A 730 0.19 32.96 -15.27
C CYS A 730 1.46 33.82 -15.41
N LYS A 731 2.46 33.51 -14.58
CA LYS A 731 3.79 34.13 -14.60
C LYS A 731 4.83 33.05 -14.77
N PRO A 732 5.91 33.27 -15.54
CA PRO A 732 7.01 32.32 -15.64
C PRO A 732 7.70 32.14 -14.28
N VAL A 733 8.34 30.97 -14.08
CA VAL A 733 9.08 30.62 -12.84
C VAL A 733 10.07 31.71 -12.39
N ILE A 734 10.70 32.40 -13.35
CA ILE A 734 11.56 33.55 -13.12
C ILE A 734 10.98 34.72 -13.90
N SER A 735 10.55 35.78 -13.19
CA SER A 735 10.07 37.02 -13.81
C SER A 735 11.09 38.15 -13.59
N GLU A 736 11.48 38.84 -14.65
CA GLU A 736 12.24 40.08 -14.56
C GLU A 736 11.29 41.21 -14.11
N SER A 737 11.63 41.87 -12.99
CA SER A 737 10.96 43.09 -12.58
C SER A 737 11.80 44.26 -13.08
N GLU A 738 11.17 45.25 -13.74
CA GLU A 738 11.85 46.47 -14.19
C GLU A 738 12.58 47.14 -13.01
N GLY A 739 13.91 46.96 -12.94
CA GLY A 739 14.79 47.65 -11.99
C GLY A 739 15.20 46.93 -10.71
N GLN A 740 14.87 45.65 -10.49
CA GLN A 740 15.33 44.89 -9.29
C GLN A 740 15.54 43.39 -9.58
N ASP A 741 16.34 42.73 -8.73
CA ASP A 741 16.74 41.31 -8.82
C ASP A 741 15.59 40.37 -9.23
N SER A 742 15.86 39.43 -10.14
CA SER A 742 14.90 38.43 -10.60
C SER A 742 14.26 37.68 -9.43
N ILE A 743 12.93 37.74 -9.29
CA ILE A 743 12.21 37.07 -8.20
C ILE A 743 11.68 35.72 -8.68
N HIS A 744 12.07 34.66 -7.98
CA HIS A 744 11.57 33.31 -8.23
C HIS A 744 10.13 33.15 -7.75
N ILE A 745 9.27 32.47 -8.53
CA ILE A 745 7.82 32.34 -8.27
C ILE A 745 7.51 31.83 -6.85
N ILE A 746 8.27 30.85 -6.34
CA ILE A 746 8.12 30.33 -4.97
C ILE A 746 8.26 31.43 -3.90
N LYS A 747 9.25 32.33 -4.06
CA LYS A 747 9.48 33.42 -3.09
C LYS A 747 8.35 34.45 -3.15
N TRP A 748 7.91 34.79 -4.36
CA TRP A 748 6.82 35.72 -4.57
C TRP A 748 5.50 35.17 -3.99
N VAL A 749 5.10 33.95 -4.37
CA VAL A 749 3.87 33.32 -3.86
C VAL A 749 3.96 33.11 -2.35
N GLY A 750 5.09 32.64 -1.82
CA GLY A 750 5.27 32.45 -0.37
C GLY A 750 5.07 33.73 0.44
N HIS A 751 5.54 34.88 -0.06
CA HIS A 751 5.31 36.18 0.57
C HIS A 751 3.82 36.55 0.55
N MET A 752 3.13 36.36 -0.58
CA MET A 752 1.70 36.65 -0.71
C MET A 752 0.83 35.74 0.18
N VAL A 753 1.19 34.46 0.29
CA VAL A 753 0.52 33.49 1.18
C VAL A 753 0.70 33.88 2.64
N ALA A 754 1.90 34.32 3.05
CA ALA A 754 2.16 34.79 4.41
C ALA A 754 1.33 36.04 4.79
N GLN A 755 0.94 36.84 3.79
CA GLN A 755 0.07 38.00 3.95
C GLN A 755 -1.43 37.67 3.85
N GLY A 756 -1.79 36.42 3.55
CA GLY A 756 -3.17 35.99 3.32
C GLY A 756 -3.78 36.52 2.02
N ASP A 757 -2.97 37.04 1.10
CA ASP A 757 -3.44 37.73 -0.11
C ASP A 757 -3.49 36.79 -1.33
N PHE A 758 -4.49 35.91 -1.34
CA PHE A 758 -4.69 34.94 -2.42
C PHE A 758 -5.30 35.55 -3.69
N ARG A 759 -5.94 36.72 -3.60
CA ARG A 759 -6.56 37.40 -4.75
C ARG A 759 -5.52 37.96 -5.71
N ASN A 760 -4.42 38.48 -5.18
CA ASN A 760 -3.33 39.01 -5.99
C ASN A 760 -2.35 37.94 -6.50
N ILE A 761 -2.51 36.68 -6.07
CA ILE A 761 -1.78 35.52 -6.61
C ILE A 761 -2.42 35.06 -7.94
N ALA A 762 -3.76 35.07 -8.03
CA ALA A 762 -4.49 34.63 -9.20
C ALA A 762 -4.26 35.51 -10.44
N ASP A 763 -4.29 34.89 -11.63
CA ASP A 763 -4.19 35.59 -12.91
C ASP A 763 -5.26 36.70 -13.02
N LYS A 764 -4.80 37.95 -13.18
CA LYS A 764 -5.66 39.13 -13.31
C LYS A 764 -6.60 39.06 -14.52
N ARG A 765 -6.24 38.27 -15.55
CA ARG A 765 -7.07 38.06 -16.74
C ARG A 765 -8.35 37.28 -16.45
N LEU A 766 -8.43 36.57 -15.33
CA LEU A 766 -9.65 35.87 -14.87
C LEU A 766 -10.72 36.85 -14.33
N LYS A 767 -10.42 38.14 -14.16
CA LYS A 767 -11.37 39.20 -13.76
C LYS A 767 -12.20 38.90 -12.51
N GLY A 768 -11.72 38.03 -11.61
CA GLY A 768 -12.44 37.62 -10.40
C GLY A 768 -13.52 36.55 -10.63
N GLU A 769 -13.61 35.96 -11.82
CA GLU A 769 -14.52 34.85 -12.13
C GLU A 769 -13.94 33.51 -11.65
N TYR A 770 -13.75 33.39 -10.34
CA TYR A 770 -13.28 32.19 -9.67
C TYR A 770 -13.68 32.20 -8.19
N ASN A 771 -13.81 31.02 -7.58
CA ASN A 771 -13.98 30.85 -6.16
C ASN A 771 -12.62 31.01 -5.45
N ILE A 772 -12.51 32.00 -4.57
CA ILE A 772 -11.27 32.29 -3.84
C ILE A 772 -10.81 31.12 -2.96
N THR A 773 -11.74 30.32 -2.44
CA THR A 773 -11.42 29.11 -1.66
C THR A 773 -10.82 28.02 -2.54
N SER A 774 -11.28 27.91 -3.79
CA SER A 774 -10.71 27.01 -4.79
C SER A 774 -9.27 27.42 -5.15
N VAL A 775 -9.05 28.71 -5.44
CA VAL A 775 -7.71 29.25 -5.72
C VAL A 775 -6.77 29.08 -4.54
N ARG A 776 -7.21 29.43 -3.32
CA ARG A 776 -6.42 29.26 -2.09
C ARG A 776 -5.94 27.82 -1.93
N LYS A 777 -6.86 26.86 -2.09
CA LYS A 777 -6.55 25.44 -1.96
C LYS A 777 -5.58 24.97 -3.05
N ALA A 778 -5.73 25.42 -4.29
CA ALA A 778 -4.80 25.11 -5.37
C ALA A 778 -3.38 25.66 -5.10
N VAL A 779 -3.27 26.87 -4.54
CA VAL A 779 -1.99 27.48 -4.15
C VAL A 779 -1.34 26.69 -3.00
N GLU A 780 -2.11 26.29 -1.98
CA GLU A 780 -1.61 25.49 -0.86
C GLU A 780 -1.04 24.14 -1.34
N VAL A 781 -1.74 23.46 -2.26
CA VAL A 781 -1.28 22.22 -2.89
C VAL A 781 0.02 22.45 -3.67
N ALA A 782 0.07 23.51 -4.48
CA ALA A 782 1.27 23.84 -5.25
C ALA A 782 2.47 24.14 -4.35
N MET A 783 2.25 24.88 -3.26
CA MET A 783 3.29 25.21 -2.27
C MET A 783 3.78 23.97 -1.50
N ALA A 784 2.93 22.98 -1.24
CA ALA A 784 3.33 21.70 -0.67
C ALA A 784 4.19 20.87 -1.65
N CYS A 785 3.86 20.89 -2.95
CA CYS A 785 4.62 20.20 -3.99
C CYS A 785 6.04 20.76 -4.19
N VAL A 786 6.23 22.08 -4.06
CA VAL A 786 7.54 22.74 -4.23
C VAL A 786 8.38 22.80 -2.95
N SER A 787 8.03 22.02 -1.93
CA SER A 787 8.82 21.92 -0.70
C SER A 787 10.26 21.49 -1.00
N VAL A 788 11.23 22.14 -0.37
CA VAL A 788 12.65 21.81 -0.56
C VAL A 788 12.94 20.36 -0.18
N ASN A 789 12.30 19.86 0.90
CA ASN A 789 12.43 18.49 1.35
C ASN A 789 11.40 17.58 0.65
N SER A 790 11.87 16.58 -0.10
CA SER A 790 11.04 15.66 -0.90
C SER A 790 10.06 14.83 -0.06
N VAL A 791 10.38 14.55 1.20
CA VAL A 791 9.51 13.82 2.15
C VAL A 791 8.24 14.62 2.46
N ARG A 792 8.34 15.95 2.50
CA ARG A 792 7.19 16.83 2.77
C ARG A 792 6.30 17.05 1.54
N ARG A 793 6.74 16.63 0.36
CA ARG A 793 5.95 16.76 -0.87
C ARG A 793 4.87 15.67 -0.88
N PRO A 794 3.62 15.98 -1.26
CA PRO A 794 2.57 14.96 -1.40
C PRO A 794 2.91 13.92 -2.49
N THR A 795 2.15 12.83 -2.58
CA THR A 795 2.16 11.94 -3.76
C THR A 795 1.32 12.55 -4.87
N MET A 796 1.57 12.21 -6.14
CA MET A 796 0.76 12.72 -7.24
C MET A 796 -0.72 12.31 -7.11
N ASN A 797 -1.03 11.14 -6.55
CA ASN A 797 -2.41 10.75 -6.21
C ASN A 797 -3.07 11.73 -5.22
N LYS A 798 -2.35 12.14 -4.17
CA LYS A 798 -2.86 13.13 -3.21
C LYS A 798 -3.05 14.49 -3.90
N VAL A 799 -2.15 14.90 -4.79
CA VAL A 799 -2.30 16.12 -5.59
C VAL A 799 -3.55 16.06 -6.48
N VAL A 800 -3.81 14.94 -7.16
CA VAL A 800 -5.04 14.72 -7.95
C VAL A 800 -6.28 14.81 -7.08
N ALA A 801 -6.29 14.18 -5.89
CA ALA A 801 -7.42 14.23 -4.97
C ALA A 801 -7.71 15.66 -4.48
N GLU A 802 -6.68 16.44 -4.14
CA GLU A 802 -6.86 17.82 -3.73
C GLU A 802 -7.32 18.72 -4.88
N LEU A 803 -6.81 18.53 -6.11
CA LEU A 803 -7.26 19.27 -7.29
C LEU A 803 -8.72 18.95 -7.66
N LYS A 804 -9.17 17.70 -7.49
CA LYS A 804 -10.59 17.32 -7.62
C LYS A 804 -11.47 18.07 -6.62
N SER A 805 -10.99 18.23 -5.39
CA SER A 805 -11.69 19.05 -4.38
C SER A 805 -11.72 20.53 -4.76
N CYS A 806 -10.63 21.10 -5.30
CA CYS A 806 -10.62 22.47 -5.82
C CYS A 806 -11.65 22.68 -6.93
N LEU A 807 -11.76 21.72 -7.86
CA LEU A 807 -12.73 21.75 -8.96
C LEU A 807 -14.17 21.65 -8.43
N ALA A 808 -14.45 20.78 -7.46
CA ALA A 808 -15.77 20.68 -6.85
C ALA A 808 -16.20 22.00 -6.16
N ILE A 809 -15.27 22.68 -5.47
CA ILE A 809 -15.52 23.99 -4.87
C ILE A 809 -15.84 25.05 -5.95
N GLU A 810 -15.14 25.02 -7.09
CA GLU A 810 -15.42 25.94 -8.19
C GLU A 810 -16.77 25.67 -8.85
N LEU A 811 -17.10 24.41 -9.10
CA LEU A 811 -18.37 24.00 -9.71
C LEU A 811 -19.58 24.26 -8.81
N SER A 812 -19.38 24.39 -7.50
CA SER A 812 -20.42 24.77 -6.55
C SER A 812 -20.76 26.27 -6.54
N ARG A 813 -20.14 27.08 -7.41
CA ARG A 813 -20.35 28.52 -7.51
C ARG A 813 -21.72 28.85 -8.12
N THR A 814 -22.70 29.19 -7.28
CA THR A 814 -23.91 29.92 -7.71
C THR A 814 -23.63 31.42 -7.85
N PRO A 815 -24.26 32.14 -8.79
CA PRO A 815 -24.09 33.59 -8.90
C PRO A 815 -24.84 34.28 -7.75
N GLU A 816 -24.11 35.13 -7.02
CA GLU A 816 -24.57 36.10 -6.00
C GLU A 816 -24.90 35.56 -4.59
N ASN A 817 -24.10 36.00 -3.60
CA ASN A 817 -24.61 36.74 -2.45
C ASN A 817 -23.49 37.46 -1.68
N GLN A 818 -23.55 38.79 -1.74
CA GLN A 818 -22.98 39.69 -0.75
C GLN A 818 -23.85 39.58 0.54
N ALA A 819 -23.22 39.54 1.72
CA ALA A 819 -23.90 39.51 3.02
C ALA A 819 -24.77 40.78 3.25
N PRO A 820 -25.79 40.81 4.16
CA PRO A 820 -25.53 40.83 5.62
C PRO A 820 -26.62 40.26 6.59
N HIS A 821 -26.16 39.94 7.81
CA HIS A 821 -26.79 39.93 9.14
C HIS A 821 -28.14 39.25 9.48
N SER A 822 -28.03 38.43 10.55
CA SER A 822 -28.97 38.15 11.66
C SER A 822 -30.31 37.46 11.37
N ILE A 823 -30.41 36.18 11.74
CA ILE A 823 -31.49 35.63 12.57
C ILE A 823 -30.83 34.70 13.60
N GLU A 824 -30.99 35.02 14.89
CA GLU A 824 -30.78 34.08 16.00
C GLU A 824 -31.75 32.90 15.81
N SER A 825 -31.23 31.71 15.55
CA SER A 825 -31.93 30.47 15.86
C SER A 825 -31.22 29.83 17.04
N THR A 826 -31.95 29.62 18.13
CA THR A 826 -31.53 28.95 19.34
C THR A 826 -30.96 27.56 19.02
N GLU A 827 -29.65 27.45 18.84
CA GLU A 827 -28.96 26.17 18.76
C GLU A 827 -28.98 25.53 20.15
N MET A 828 -29.72 24.43 20.30
CA MET A 828 -29.45 23.46 21.35
C MET A 828 -28.04 22.95 21.12
N THR A 829 -27.11 23.32 21.99
CA THR A 829 -25.70 23.00 21.86
C THR A 829 -25.49 21.53 22.23
N SER A 830 -25.61 20.63 21.26
CA SER A 830 -25.22 19.22 21.45
C SER A 830 -23.72 19.15 21.76
N ILE A 831 -23.35 18.42 22.81
CA ILE A 831 -21.94 18.22 23.19
C ILE A 831 -21.42 17.00 22.45
N TYR A 832 -20.38 17.18 21.63
CA TYR A 832 -19.83 16.12 20.79
C TYR A 832 -18.56 15.52 21.40
N MET A 833 -18.49 14.18 21.38
CA MET A 833 -17.27 13.40 21.55
C MET A 833 -16.97 12.70 20.23
N VAL A 834 -15.99 13.22 19.47
CA VAL A 834 -15.56 12.61 18.21
C VAL A 834 -14.46 11.60 18.52
N LEU A 835 -14.73 10.32 18.30
CA LEU A 835 -13.76 9.24 18.47
C LEU A 835 -13.42 8.70 17.08
N PRO A 836 -12.21 8.96 16.55
CA PRO A 836 -11.80 8.36 15.30
C PRO A 836 -11.67 6.84 15.50
N PRO A 837 -12.02 6.02 14.49
CA PRO A 837 -11.71 4.60 14.52
C PRO A 837 -10.21 4.40 14.75
N GLN A 838 -9.83 3.52 15.67
CA GLN A 838 -8.45 3.15 15.99
C GLN A 838 -7.70 2.56 14.79
N THR A 839 -8.40 2.29 13.68
CA THR A 839 -7.86 1.81 12.40
C THR A 839 -7.50 2.94 11.42
N GLY A 840 -7.59 4.22 11.82
CA GLY A 840 -7.24 5.37 10.99
C GLY A 840 -6.56 6.49 11.78
N PRO A 841 -5.84 7.41 11.10
CA PRO A 841 -4.99 8.38 11.77
C PRO A 841 -5.79 9.33 12.68
N MET A 842 -5.47 9.34 13.98
CA MET A 842 -5.77 10.49 14.84
C MET A 842 -4.98 11.69 14.31
N ALA A 843 -5.66 12.61 13.63
CA ALA A 843 -5.18 13.98 13.54
C ALA A 843 -5.38 14.63 14.92
N ARG A 844 -4.29 15.11 15.52
CA ARG A 844 -4.36 16.08 16.63
C ARG A 844 -4.91 17.40 16.16
#